data_AF-A0A812N8L2-F1
#
_entry.id   AF-A0A812N8L2-F1
#
_cell.length_a   1.000
_cell.length_b   1.000
_cell.length_c   1.000
_cell.angle_alpha   90.00
_cell.angle_beta   90.00
_cell.angle_gamma   90.00
#
_symmetry.space_group_name_H-M   'P 1'
#
loop_
_entity.id
_entity.type
_entity.pdbx_description
1 polymer ?
#
loop_
_entity_poly.entity_id
_entity_poly.type
_entity_poly.pdbx_seq_one_letter_code
_entity_poly.pdbx_strand_id
1 'polypeptide(L)'
;MAKDEEEAFRQYMDKIGENRDGTSAGFNRKAFPWFTPKEPAKVPTVSAEVLEAAMEFKPKPRTSTAKLWEVDSEASSRAGQTEGEEVPLCPRCSLPVGEFAYQGREGKQSCVHTECMAQVMSQEAQREEDARVKRENVKKEKNRREYDIGWRMDSVPKSAQWAERMGCRPAPQGLCCLVLDEASRTVKVAATAEPSAAVNLEYLLLALKVRKTASREPLFSLDPVDPQNLEKTPQKKVYEPSWLAGTSVGDVMFQADYFLKELALGEYDMPAAASVHPVVGMLSVFDWSEMKDKDKSWAGREWYVVKKAEIRMAEDNTLIPHVKMGVEAREQVVTKKGLEDAAVTLPHHPLKKFADAFTRNFDLIAERKSVVFHLRELAKASAMAKYLIDSKARLDPTWYALADEIVKSTEKEAYPQIPQLWNMRGNSRIKLKEGRLVDMVTGGQSNLQAIYGGVEFGLDRFELAQRHALQGQKPSVPGVQLAQSGRPMFMPQRFQLGQRPEMPQGVDLNLDKFSLSTEERFNGRLPPCSGGVGSLEAKTVLGRAFLQALQQKSFAVKPEDQSLLLNIFKVPQCDRVEEGDAFIPPDPNLEYLTKVRSLVGEEKTLRERRKQRFSDKSFAVANPGLDFPRSWTPRFQVELEGRAQTAPTKFGLKKLEVDEAFKRGLLENVLPAGAPEFNQVTEDGIVFRIYKIGSLEDVLRDRLVKCKVYVEAMEQESQLHLAKDARMGCNFYIVLETEKKNRIVTEALGAGALSWVQNPHNLEDRNSLAKLLFTVDCKDEVYARDVKQFQRTLILPPS
;
A
#
# COMPACT_ATOMS: atom_id res chain seq x y z
N MET A 1 28.80 -6.16 -17.51
CA MET A 1 28.44 -4.89 -18.17
C MET A 1 29.36 -4.73 -19.36
N ALA A 2 28.85 -4.33 -20.53
CA ALA A 2 29.72 -3.98 -21.65
C ALA A 2 30.51 -2.70 -21.32
N LYS A 3 31.71 -2.54 -21.89
CA LYS A 3 32.56 -1.35 -21.63
C LYS A 3 31.85 -0.04 -21.97
N ASP A 4 31.08 -0.03 -23.06
CA ASP A 4 30.31 1.13 -23.49
C ASP A 4 29.15 1.44 -22.51
N GLU A 5 28.47 0.43 -21.98
CA GLU A 5 27.42 0.59 -20.97
C GLU A 5 27.98 1.18 -19.66
N GLU A 6 29.16 0.72 -19.23
CA GLU A 6 29.84 1.24 -18.04
C GLU A 6 30.24 2.71 -18.22
N GLU A 7 30.77 3.08 -19.39
CA GLU A 7 31.11 4.45 -19.72
C GLU A 7 29.88 5.36 -19.81
N ALA A 8 28.78 4.89 -20.42
CA ALA A 8 27.52 5.66 -20.49
C ALA A 8 26.93 5.89 -19.10
N PHE A 9 26.96 4.87 -18.24
CA PHE A 9 26.55 4.98 -16.85
C PHE A 9 27.46 5.98 -16.09
N ARG A 10 28.78 5.92 -16.27
CA ARG A 10 29.72 6.86 -15.68
C ARG A 10 29.40 8.31 -16.08
N GLN A 11 29.18 8.57 -17.36
CA GLN A 11 28.80 9.90 -17.86
C GLN A 11 27.46 10.39 -17.31
N TYR A 12 26.48 9.50 -17.16
CA TYR A 12 25.22 9.82 -16.49
C TYR A 12 25.44 10.18 -15.01
N MET A 13 26.26 9.41 -14.29
CA MET A 13 26.55 9.67 -12.88
C MET A 13 27.35 10.95 -12.66
N ASP A 14 28.27 11.31 -13.57
CA ASP A 14 29.01 12.58 -13.52
C ASP A 14 28.06 13.80 -13.58
N LYS A 15 26.90 13.63 -14.21
CA LYS A 15 25.86 14.67 -14.35
C LYS A 15 24.94 14.82 -13.14
N ILE A 16 24.95 13.86 -12.21
CA ILE A 16 24.03 13.87 -11.06
C ILE A 16 24.27 15.09 -10.17
N GLY A 17 23.22 15.89 -10.00
CA GLY A 17 23.25 17.09 -9.17
C GLY A 17 23.86 18.30 -9.87
N GLU A 18 24.06 18.26 -11.18
CA GLU A 18 24.38 19.45 -11.97
C GLU A 18 23.21 20.43 -11.95
N ASN A 19 23.50 21.71 -11.73
CA ASN A 19 22.48 22.74 -11.89
C ASN A 19 22.35 23.10 -13.38
N ARG A 20 21.18 22.83 -13.94
CA ARG A 20 20.91 22.93 -15.39
C ARG A 20 19.89 23.99 -15.75
N ASP A 21 19.54 24.83 -14.78
CA ASP A 21 18.65 25.97 -14.94
C ASP A 21 19.33 27.20 -15.59
N GLY A 22 20.61 27.08 -15.96
CA GLY A 22 21.39 28.18 -16.53
C GLY A 22 21.69 29.34 -15.56
N THR A 23 21.18 29.31 -14.33
CA THR A 23 21.38 30.39 -13.34
C THR A 23 22.77 30.34 -12.71
N SER A 24 23.50 29.24 -12.90
CA SER A 24 24.83 29.03 -12.36
C SER A 24 25.86 29.02 -13.48
N ALA A 25 26.55 30.15 -13.71
CA ALA A 25 27.88 30.11 -14.32
C ALA A 25 28.71 29.14 -13.47
N GLY A 26 29.16 28.03 -14.07
CA GLY A 26 29.82 26.95 -13.36
C GLY A 26 30.99 27.44 -12.52
N PHE A 27 30.77 27.61 -11.22
CA PHE A 27 31.86 27.73 -10.27
C PHE A 27 32.47 26.34 -10.12
N ASN A 28 33.47 26.07 -10.95
CA ASN A 28 34.35 24.92 -10.78
C ASN A 28 35.02 25.03 -9.40
N ARG A 29 34.47 24.34 -8.40
CA ARG A 29 35.00 24.36 -7.02
C ARG A 29 36.43 23.80 -6.93
N LYS A 30 36.95 23.15 -7.98
CA LYS A 30 38.36 22.74 -8.08
C LYS A 30 39.31 23.89 -8.46
N ALA A 31 38.80 25.07 -8.81
CA ALA A 31 39.62 26.22 -9.22
C ALA A 31 40.10 27.12 -8.07
N PHE A 32 39.81 26.79 -6.80
CA PHE A 32 40.20 27.61 -5.65
C PHE A 32 41.17 26.85 -4.71
N PRO A 33 42.48 27.15 -4.75
CA PRO A 33 43.50 26.51 -3.91
C PRO A 33 43.42 26.86 -2.41
N TRP A 34 42.49 27.74 -2.00
CA TRP A 34 42.43 28.30 -0.65
C TRP A 34 41.26 27.75 0.19
N PHE A 35 40.49 26.78 -0.31
CA PHE A 35 39.45 26.13 0.47
C PHE A 35 40.04 24.98 1.31
N THR A 36 40.57 25.31 2.49
CA THR A 36 40.79 24.33 3.55
C THR A 36 39.46 24.08 4.28
N PRO A 37 39.01 22.82 4.45
CA PRO A 37 37.85 22.54 5.27
C PRO A 37 38.14 23.02 6.70
N LYS A 38 37.38 23.99 7.20
CA LYS A 38 37.41 24.30 8.64
C LYS A 38 36.84 23.09 9.37
N GLU A 39 37.63 22.54 10.28
CA GLU A 39 37.17 21.53 11.23
C GLU A 39 35.88 22.01 11.92
N PRO A 40 34.90 21.11 12.15
CA PRO A 40 33.69 21.47 12.85
C PRO A 40 34.04 21.98 14.25
N ALA A 41 33.59 23.19 14.56
CA ALA A 41 33.74 23.78 15.89
C ALA A 41 33.19 22.81 16.94
N LYS A 42 34.02 22.49 17.93
CA LYS A 42 33.66 21.65 19.07
C LYS A 42 32.37 22.18 19.71
N VAL A 43 31.34 21.35 19.70
CA VAL A 43 30.13 21.55 20.49
C VAL A 43 30.56 21.64 21.96
N PRO A 44 30.09 22.64 22.72
CA PRO A 44 30.46 22.76 24.13
C PRO A 44 29.95 21.54 24.89
N THR A 45 30.88 20.79 25.46
CA THR A 45 30.60 19.66 26.35
C THR A 45 29.95 20.22 27.61
N VAL A 46 28.71 19.84 27.85
CA VAL A 46 28.02 20.11 29.11
C VAL A 46 28.77 19.35 30.21
N SER A 47 29.24 20.06 31.24
CA SER A 47 29.98 19.47 32.35
C SER A 47 29.10 18.49 33.13
N ALA A 48 29.74 17.44 33.68
CA ALA A 48 29.07 16.40 34.47
C ALA A 48 28.27 16.98 35.67
N GLU A 49 28.64 18.16 36.16
CA GLU A 49 27.94 18.88 37.24
C GLU A 49 26.52 19.36 36.85
N VAL A 50 26.26 19.66 35.57
CA VAL A 50 24.90 20.07 35.11
C VAL A 50 23.96 18.85 35.01
N LEU A 51 24.53 17.65 34.80
CA LEU A 51 23.77 16.40 34.77
C LEU A 51 23.45 15.88 36.19
N GLU A 52 24.33 16.09 37.17
CA GLU A 52 24.04 15.75 38.57
C GLU A 52 22.96 16.66 39.19
N ALA A 53 22.91 17.95 38.84
CA ALA A 53 21.88 18.86 39.32
C ALA A 53 20.46 18.54 38.78
N ALA A 54 20.35 17.87 37.64
CA ALA A 54 19.07 17.42 37.07
C ALA A 54 18.57 16.08 37.68
N MET A 55 19.42 15.36 38.41
CA MET A 55 19.11 14.06 39.00
C MET A 55 18.70 14.12 40.48
N GLU A 56 18.76 15.29 41.12
CA GLU A 56 18.27 15.52 42.49
C GLU A 56 16.87 16.17 42.53
N PHE A 57 15.88 15.53 41.91
CA PHE A 57 14.48 15.79 42.25
C PHE A 57 13.91 14.58 42.98
N LYS A 58 13.95 14.61 44.32
CA LYS A 58 13.27 13.62 45.16
C LYS A 58 11.78 13.97 45.24
N PRO A 59 10.85 13.17 44.67
CA PRO A 59 9.44 13.37 44.92
C PRO A 59 9.15 13.06 46.40
N LYS A 60 8.53 14.00 47.10
CA LYS A 60 7.99 13.78 48.45
C LYS A 60 6.99 12.62 48.42
N PRO A 61 7.04 11.67 49.36
CA PRO A 61 6.02 10.62 49.43
C PRO A 61 4.68 11.27 49.79
N ARG A 62 3.74 11.24 48.86
CA ARG A 62 2.33 11.45 49.18
C ARG A 62 1.80 10.15 49.76
N THR A 63 1.63 10.12 51.06
CA THR A 63 0.76 9.17 51.75
C THR A 63 -0.68 9.45 51.34
N SER A 64 -1.15 8.82 50.26
CA SER A 64 -2.59 8.57 50.08
C SER A 64 -2.86 7.17 50.59
N THR A 65 -3.43 7.10 51.78
CA THR A 65 -4.09 5.90 52.31
C THR A 65 -5.11 5.43 51.28
N ALA A 66 -4.84 4.29 50.65
CA ALA A 66 -5.86 3.55 49.94
C ALA A 66 -6.87 3.09 50.98
N LYS A 67 -8.06 3.69 50.99
CA LYS A 67 -9.22 3.07 51.61
C LYS A 67 -9.50 1.79 50.86
N LEU A 68 -9.06 0.69 51.46
CA LEU A 68 -9.66 -0.62 51.27
C LEU A 68 -11.17 -0.41 51.50
N TRP A 69 -11.98 -0.74 50.51
CA TRP A 69 -13.40 -0.93 50.73
C TRP A 69 -13.49 -2.27 51.49
N GLU A 70 -13.47 -2.20 52.82
CA GLU A 70 -14.06 -3.28 53.61
C GLU A 70 -15.55 -3.27 53.29
N VAL A 71 -16.02 -4.38 52.72
CA VAL A 71 -17.44 -4.67 52.64
C VAL A 71 -17.88 -4.91 54.08
N ASP A 72 -18.69 -4.02 54.62
CA ASP A 72 -19.33 -4.18 55.93
C ASP A 72 -20.14 -5.48 55.93
N SER A 73 -19.55 -6.50 56.55
CA SER A 73 -20.20 -7.76 56.87
C SER A 73 -20.79 -7.69 58.27
N GLU A 74 -21.71 -6.75 58.52
CA GLU A 74 -22.55 -6.75 59.74
C GLU A 74 -23.97 -6.27 59.44
N ALA A 75 -24.75 -7.15 58.81
CA ALA A 75 -26.21 -7.14 58.93
C ALA A 75 -26.77 -8.55 58.68
N SER A 76 -26.53 -9.50 59.58
CA SER A 76 -27.50 -10.58 59.83
C SER A 76 -27.19 -11.36 61.11
N SER A 77 -27.82 -10.98 62.20
CA SER A 77 -28.19 -11.91 63.26
C SER A 77 -29.70 -12.13 63.23
N ARG A 78 -30.19 -12.69 62.10
CA ARG A 78 -31.45 -13.43 62.07
C ARG A 78 -31.25 -14.70 61.27
N ALA A 79 -31.06 -15.78 62.02
CA ALA A 79 -31.04 -17.15 61.53
C ALA A 79 -32.34 -17.46 60.77
N GLY A 80 -32.21 -17.57 59.45
CA GLY A 80 -33.13 -18.24 58.55
C GLY A 80 -32.26 -18.87 57.47
N GLN A 81 -32.29 -20.19 57.37
CA GLN A 81 -31.50 -20.96 56.42
C GLN A 81 -31.84 -20.53 54.98
N THR A 82 -30.92 -19.83 54.32
CA THR A 82 -30.94 -19.65 52.86
C THR A 82 -29.71 -20.34 52.29
N GLU A 83 -29.98 -21.34 51.45
CA GLU A 83 -28.99 -22.14 50.72
C GLU A 83 -28.01 -21.23 49.97
N GLY A 84 -26.73 -21.63 49.94
CA GLY A 84 -25.64 -20.84 49.38
C GLY A 84 -25.87 -20.50 47.91
N GLU A 85 -26.13 -19.23 47.64
CA GLU A 85 -26.33 -18.71 46.30
C GLU A 85 -24.98 -18.69 45.57
N GLU A 86 -24.76 -19.67 44.68
CA GLU A 86 -23.56 -19.73 43.84
C GLU A 86 -23.53 -18.50 42.92
N VAL A 87 -22.58 -17.58 43.16
CA VAL A 87 -22.43 -16.40 42.32
C VAL A 87 -21.92 -16.85 40.94
N PRO A 88 -22.67 -16.62 39.85
CA PRO A 88 -22.26 -17.03 38.53
C PRO A 88 -20.95 -16.32 38.14
N LEU A 89 -19.97 -17.09 37.69
CA LEU A 89 -18.69 -16.58 37.20
C LEU A 89 -18.73 -16.42 35.68
N CYS A 90 -18.14 -15.34 35.18
CA CYS A 90 -17.98 -15.13 33.74
C CYS A 90 -16.97 -16.15 33.18
N PRO A 91 -17.32 -16.98 32.18
CA PRO A 91 -16.42 -18.01 31.66
C PRO A 91 -15.19 -17.45 30.93
N ARG A 92 -15.17 -16.15 30.60
CA ARG A 92 -14.05 -15.49 29.88
C ARG A 92 -12.96 -14.98 30.81
N CYS A 93 -13.33 -14.37 31.93
CA CYS A 93 -12.39 -13.74 32.86
C CYS A 93 -12.38 -14.40 34.25
N SER A 94 -13.28 -15.34 34.50
CA SER A 94 -13.47 -16.06 35.76
C SER A 94 -13.79 -15.17 36.96
N LEU A 95 -14.29 -13.94 36.71
CA LEU A 95 -14.74 -13.03 37.75
C LEU A 95 -16.26 -13.12 37.96
N PRO A 96 -16.78 -12.82 39.17
CA PRO A 96 -18.21 -12.76 39.45
C PRO A 96 -18.96 -11.82 38.51
N VAL A 97 -20.07 -12.27 37.93
CA VAL A 97 -20.90 -11.43 37.06
C VAL A 97 -21.60 -10.36 37.89
N GLY A 98 -21.50 -9.11 37.48
CA GLY A 98 -22.09 -7.96 38.18
C GLY A 98 -23.59 -7.78 37.90
N GLU A 99 -24.10 -6.58 38.15
CA GLU A 99 -25.52 -6.22 37.96
C GLU A 99 -26.03 -6.47 36.54
N PHE A 100 -25.15 -6.42 35.54
CA PHE A 100 -25.47 -6.69 34.14
C PHE A 100 -24.73 -7.92 33.63
N ALA A 101 -25.50 -8.87 33.12
CA ALA A 101 -25.04 -10.12 32.53
C ALA A 101 -25.67 -10.31 31.16
N TYR A 102 -24.90 -10.82 30.21
CA TYR A 102 -25.39 -11.24 28.90
C TYR A 102 -25.24 -12.74 28.77
N GLN A 103 -26.21 -13.37 28.11
CA GLN A 103 -26.14 -14.80 27.84
C GLN A 103 -24.99 -15.08 26.85
N GLY A 104 -24.02 -15.90 27.27
CA GLY A 104 -22.91 -16.35 26.43
C GLY A 104 -23.34 -17.38 25.38
N ARG A 105 -22.46 -17.63 24.40
CA ARG A 105 -22.72 -18.57 23.29
C ARG A 105 -22.68 -20.05 23.72
N GLU A 106 -22.13 -20.35 24.89
CA GLU A 106 -21.94 -21.73 25.39
C GLU A 106 -23.21 -22.33 26.01
N GLY A 107 -24.31 -21.59 26.04
CA GLY A 107 -25.63 -22.09 26.45
C GLY A 107 -26.40 -21.13 27.34
N LYS A 108 -27.65 -21.50 27.69
CA LYS A 108 -28.58 -20.70 28.52
C LYS A 108 -28.08 -20.35 29.91
N GLN A 109 -27.08 -21.08 30.42
CA GLN A 109 -26.53 -20.88 31.75
C GLN A 109 -25.19 -20.13 31.76
N SER A 110 -24.59 -19.85 30.60
CA SER A 110 -23.36 -19.06 30.55
C SER A 110 -23.71 -17.57 30.63
N CYS A 111 -23.26 -16.89 31.67
CA CYS A 111 -23.40 -15.44 31.82
C CYS A 111 -22.04 -14.78 31.64
N VAL A 112 -21.94 -13.78 30.77
CA VAL A 112 -20.72 -13.00 30.54
C VAL A 112 -20.94 -11.54 30.93
N HIS A 113 -19.89 -10.89 31.43
CA HIS A 113 -19.91 -9.44 31.69
C HIS A 113 -20.20 -8.66 30.43
N THR A 114 -20.78 -7.47 30.59
CA THR A 114 -21.01 -6.51 29.51
C THR A 114 -19.74 -6.21 28.72
N GLU A 115 -18.61 -5.96 29.39
CA GLU A 115 -17.33 -5.67 28.74
C GLU A 115 -16.78 -6.90 28.02
N CYS A 116 -16.90 -8.09 28.62
CA CYS A 116 -16.51 -9.34 27.98
C CYS A 116 -17.35 -9.60 26.73
N MET A 117 -18.67 -9.35 26.79
CA MET A 117 -19.57 -9.48 25.64
C MET A 117 -19.24 -8.45 24.55
N ALA A 118 -18.97 -7.20 24.91
CA ALA A 118 -18.54 -6.17 23.97
C ALA A 118 -17.24 -6.56 23.23
N GLN A 119 -16.28 -7.14 23.96
CA GLN A 119 -15.05 -7.68 23.38
C GLN A 119 -15.32 -8.87 22.45
N VAL A 120 -16.22 -9.78 22.83
CA VAL A 120 -16.64 -10.90 21.97
C VAL A 120 -17.22 -10.37 20.65
N MET A 121 -18.19 -9.45 20.74
CA MET A 121 -18.84 -8.85 19.58
C MET A 121 -17.84 -8.11 18.68
N SER A 122 -16.92 -7.34 19.26
CA SER A 122 -15.85 -6.65 18.51
C SER A 122 -14.93 -7.64 17.80
N GLN A 123 -14.51 -8.72 18.46
CA GLN A 123 -13.66 -9.75 17.87
C GLN A 123 -14.37 -10.52 16.75
N GLU A 124 -15.65 -10.84 16.92
CA GLU A 124 -16.46 -11.53 15.91
C GLU A 124 -16.68 -10.63 14.68
N ALA A 125 -17.06 -9.37 14.89
CA ALA A 125 -17.22 -8.41 13.81
C ALA A 125 -15.90 -8.20 13.03
N GLN A 126 -14.77 -8.13 13.73
CA GLN A 126 -13.45 -8.07 13.09
C GLN A 126 -13.16 -9.33 12.27
N ARG A 127 -13.44 -10.53 12.78
CA ARG A 127 -13.25 -11.79 12.03
C ARG A 127 -14.14 -11.88 10.79
N GLU A 128 -15.38 -11.45 10.91
CA GLU A 128 -16.32 -11.42 9.78
C GLU A 128 -15.87 -10.43 8.70
N GLU A 129 -15.40 -9.25 9.11
CA GLU A 129 -14.81 -8.25 8.22
C GLU A 129 -13.54 -8.77 7.55
N ASP A 130 -12.62 -9.39 8.30
CA ASP A 130 -11.39 -10.00 7.75
C ASP A 130 -11.73 -11.09 6.72
N ALA A 131 -12.74 -11.92 7.01
CA ALA A 131 -13.22 -12.95 6.08
C ALA A 131 -13.88 -12.34 4.83
N ARG A 132 -14.64 -11.24 4.98
CA ARG A 132 -15.20 -10.49 3.85
C ARG A 132 -14.10 -9.90 2.97
N VAL A 133 -13.15 -9.18 3.56
CA VAL A 133 -11.99 -8.59 2.86
C VAL A 133 -11.20 -9.67 2.13
N LYS A 134 -10.95 -10.83 2.76
CA LYS A 134 -10.27 -11.96 2.10
C LYS A 134 -11.03 -12.46 0.86
N ARG A 135 -12.36 -12.63 0.95
CA ARG A 135 -13.19 -13.04 -0.19
C ARG A 135 -13.19 -12.01 -1.32
N GLU A 136 -13.27 -10.73 -0.96
CA GLU A 136 -13.20 -9.62 -1.93
C GLU A 136 -11.85 -9.55 -2.62
N ASN A 137 -10.75 -9.74 -1.89
CA ASN A 137 -9.41 -9.76 -2.47
C ASN A 137 -9.23 -10.89 -3.46
N VAL A 138 -9.73 -12.10 -3.15
CA VAL A 138 -9.73 -13.22 -4.10
C VAL A 138 -10.54 -12.89 -5.35
N LYS A 139 -11.70 -12.24 -5.18
CA LYS A 139 -12.53 -11.79 -6.30
C LYS A 139 -11.83 -10.73 -7.15
N LYS A 140 -11.20 -9.72 -6.52
CA LYS A 140 -10.44 -8.67 -7.21
C LYS A 140 -9.25 -9.26 -7.95
N GLU A 141 -8.52 -10.19 -7.36
CA GLU A 141 -7.40 -10.89 -8.00
C GLU A 141 -7.87 -11.70 -9.22
N LYS A 142 -9.00 -12.40 -9.11
CA LYS A 142 -9.62 -13.08 -10.24
C LYS A 142 -10.00 -12.09 -11.34
N ASN A 143 -10.66 -10.98 -10.99
CA ASN A 143 -11.04 -9.94 -11.94
C ASN A 143 -9.80 -9.33 -12.61
N ARG A 144 -8.70 -9.11 -11.88
CA ARG A 144 -7.46 -8.59 -12.47
C ARG A 144 -6.94 -9.48 -13.58
N ARG A 145 -6.92 -10.79 -13.35
CA ARG A 145 -6.51 -11.77 -14.35
C ARG A 145 -7.51 -11.88 -15.51
N GLU A 146 -8.80 -11.81 -15.23
CA GLU A 146 -9.87 -11.97 -16.22
C GLU A 146 -9.98 -10.78 -17.17
N TYR A 147 -9.82 -9.55 -16.66
CA TYR A 147 -10.04 -8.30 -17.41
C TYR A 147 -8.74 -7.58 -17.79
N ASP A 148 -7.61 -8.25 -17.61
CA ASP A 148 -6.27 -7.73 -17.87
C ASP A 148 -5.98 -6.40 -17.15
N ILE A 149 -6.26 -6.38 -15.84
CA ILE A 149 -6.07 -5.21 -14.98
C ILE A 149 -4.79 -5.41 -14.18
N GLY A 150 -3.88 -4.46 -14.33
CA GLY A 150 -2.55 -4.50 -13.76
C GLY A 150 -1.53 -4.18 -14.83
N TRP A 151 -0.70 -3.17 -14.57
CA TRP A 151 0.36 -2.79 -15.49
C TRP A 151 1.37 -3.92 -15.68
N ARG A 152 1.61 -4.30 -16.93
CA ARG A 152 2.60 -5.32 -17.28
C ARG A 152 3.79 -4.69 -18.00
N MET A 153 5.00 -5.10 -17.62
CA MET A 153 6.24 -4.54 -18.19
C MET A 153 6.44 -4.90 -19.66
N ASP A 154 5.84 -5.98 -20.14
CA ASP A 154 5.84 -6.36 -21.55
C ASP A 154 4.99 -5.42 -22.43
N SER A 155 4.09 -4.65 -21.81
CA SER A 155 3.21 -3.68 -22.48
C SER A 155 3.89 -2.33 -22.70
N VAL A 156 5.13 -2.15 -22.19
CA VAL A 156 5.94 -0.96 -22.38
C VAL A 156 6.45 -0.89 -23.84
N PRO A 157 6.07 0.12 -24.64
CA PRO A 157 6.46 0.20 -26.04
C PRO A 157 7.94 0.55 -26.20
N LYS A 158 8.61 -0.13 -27.13
CA LYS A 158 10.05 0.02 -27.40
C LYS A 158 10.30 0.99 -28.55
N SER A 159 11.13 2.00 -28.34
CA SER A 159 11.45 3.01 -29.38
C SER A 159 12.33 2.48 -30.52
N ALA A 160 13.16 1.46 -30.30
CA ALA A 160 14.16 1.01 -31.27
C ALA A 160 13.56 0.66 -32.66
N GLN A 161 12.45 -0.10 -32.69
CA GLN A 161 11.79 -0.49 -33.94
C GLN A 161 11.25 0.71 -34.72
N TRP A 162 10.80 1.75 -34.01
CA TRP A 162 10.23 2.95 -34.62
C TRP A 162 11.32 3.91 -35.09
N ALA A 163 12.42 4.02 -34.35
CA ALA A 163 13.55 4.87 -34.69
C ALA A 163 14.13 4.54 -36.08
N GLU A 164 14.33 3.25 -36.39
CA GLU A 164 14.83 2.81 -37.70
C GLU A 164 13.90 3.21 -38.85
N ARG A 165 12.60 3.06 -38.62
CA ARG A 165 11.54 3.34 -39.58
C ARG A 165 11.29 4.83 -39.77
N MET A 166 11.63 5.64 -38.76
CA MET A 166 11.62 7.10 -38.79
C MET A 166 12.94 7.69 -39.33
N GLY A 167 13.84 6.85 -39.88
CA GLY A 167 15.05 7.28 -40.58
C GLY A 167 16.34 7.30 -39.74
N CYS A 168 16.29 6.88 -38.47
CA CYS A 168 17.48 6.78 -37.62
C CYS A 168 18.15 5.41 -37.82
N ARG A 169 19.12 5.33 -38.75
CA ARG A 169 19.79 4.07 -39.12
C ARG A 169 21.29 4.08 -38.78
N PRO A 170 21.81 3.08 -38.04
CA PRO A 170 21.08 2.00 -37.37
C PRO A 170 20.22 2.54 -36.22
N ALA A 171 19.20 1.79 -35.82
CA ALA A 171 18.38 2.17 -34.67
C ALA A 171 19.22 2.31 -33.40
N PRO A 172 19.00 3.35 -32.58
CA PRO A 172 19.57 3.44 -31.25
C PRO A 172 19.15 2.21 -30.43
N GLN A 173 20.10 1.62 -29.71
CA GLN A 173 19.81 0.54 -28.76
C GLN A 173 19.14 1.07 -27.49
N GLY A 174 19.44 2.33 -27.12
CA GLY A 174 18.95 2.99 -25.93
C GLY A 174 17.83 4.01 -26.19
N LEU A 175 17.96 5.18 -25.56
CA LEU A 175 16.95 6.23 -25.59
C LEU A 175 16.98 7.00 -26.91
N CYS A 176 15.83 7.53 -27.30
CA CYS A 176 15.66 8.34 -28.51
C CYS A 176 15.22 9.76 -28.14
N CYS A 177 15.69 10.75 -28.89
CA CYS A 177 15.26 12.15 -28.81
C CYS A 177 14.92 12.69 -30.21
N LEU A 178 14.42 13.93 -30.26
CA LEU A 178 14.15 14.64 -31.50
C LEU A 178 15.08 15.84 -31.66
N VAL A 179 15.62 16.03 -32.86
CA VAL A 179 16.48 17.18 -33.20
C VAL A 179 15.79 18.01 -34.28
N LEU A 180 15.64 19.30 -34.02
CA LEU A 180 15.06 20.26 -34.96
C LEU A 180 16.17 20.89 -35.82
N ASP A 181 16.03 20.81 -37.13
CA ASP A 181 16.80 21.66 -38.04
C ASP A 181 16.10 23.01 -38.15
N GLU A 182 16.68 24.05 -37.54
CA GLU A 182 16.09 25.40 -37.53
C GLU A 182 15.94 25.98 -38.95
N ALA A 183 16.87 25.68 -39.86
CA ALA A 183 16.89 26.27 -41.20
C ALA A 183 15.81 25.65 -42.10
N SER A 184 15.69 24.32 -42.09
CA SER A 184 14.70 23.61 -42.89
C SER A 184 13.36 23.42 -42.18
N ARG A 185 13.32 23.66 -40.86
CA ARG A 185 12.22 23.32 -39.95
C ARG A 185 11.87 21.84 -39.96
N THR A 186 12.78 20.97 -40.40
CA THR A 186 12.58 19.52 -40.39
C THR A 186 13.00 18.92 -39.06
N VAL A 187 12.46 17.74 -38.74
CA VAL A 187 12.73 17.05 -37.47
C VAL A 187 13.25 15.65 -37.76
N LYS A 188 14.33 15.27 -37.07
CA LYS A 188 14.92 13.94 -37.17
C LYS A 188 14.97 13.27 -35.79
N VAL A 189 14.92 11.94 -35.80
CA VAL A 189 15.16 11.12 -34.61
C VAL A 189 16.66 10.91 -34.43
N ALA A 190 17.14 11.01 -33.19
CA ALA A 190 18.53 10.75 -32.81
C ALA A 190 18.59 9.90 -31.53
N ALA A 191 19.78 9.33 -31.25
CA ALA A 191 20.02 8.66 -29.98
C ALA A 191 20.25 9.69 -28.87
N THR A 192 19.99 9.34 -27.61
CA THR A 192 20.36 10.17 -26.46
C THR A 192 20.73 9.31 -25.25
N ALA A 193 21.60 9.84 -24.40
CA ALA A 193 21.81 9.32 -23.03
C ALA A 193 21.26 10.30 -21.98
N GLU A 194 20.45 11.28 -22.39
CA GLU A 194 19.87 12.30 -21.52
C GLU A 194 18.40 11.96 -21.21
N PRO A 195 18.07 11.52 -19.97
CA PRO A 195 16.71 11.11 -19.61
C PRO A 195 15.65 12.19 -19.82
N SER A 196 16.03 13.47 -19.63
CA SER A 196 15.12 14.60 -19.82
C SER A 196 14.74 14.82 -21.29
N ALA A 197 15.61 14.45 -22.24
CA ALA A 197 15.40 14.56 -23.68
C ALA A 197 14.73 13.32 -24.29
N ALA A 198 14.60 12.23 -23.52
CA ALA A 198 14.07 10.98 -24.01
C ALA A 198 12.58 11.12 -24.38
N VAL A 199 12.21 10.53 -25.53
CA VAL A 199 10.84 10.47 -26.04
C VAL A 199 10.53 9.04 -26.46
N ASN A 200 9.43 8.49 -25.96
CA ASN A 200 8.90 7.23 -26.45
C ASN A 200 8.27 7.45 -27.83
N LEU A 201 8.83 6.80 -28.86
CA LEU A 201 8.46 7.07 -30.25
C LEU A 201 7.08 6.54 -30.61
N GLU A 202 6.63 5.44 -29.99
CA GLU A 202 5.29 4.91 -30.25
C GLU A 202 4.20 5.85 -29.70
N TYR A 203 4.39 6.31 -28.45
CA TYR A 203 3.52 7.31 -27.84
C TYR A 203 3.50 8.60 -28.67
N LEU A 204 4.65 9.04 -29.20
CA LEU A 204 4.73 10.22 -30.07
C LEU A 204 3.93 10.03 -31.36
N LEU A 205 4.08 8.90 -32.05
CA LEU A 205 3.37 8.61 -33.30
C LEU A 205 1.85 8.62 -33.11
N LEU A 206 1.37 7.96 -32.05
CA LEU A 206 -0.05 7.93 -31.71
C LEU A 206 -0.56 9.31 -31.29
N ALA A 207 0.18 10.06 -30.47
CA ALA A 207 -0.18 11.42 -30.08
C ALA A 207 -0.22 12.40 -31.27
N LEU A 208 0.72 12.30 -32.21
CA LEU A 208 0.71 13.06 -33.47
C LEU A 208 -0.54 12.78 -34.29
N LYS A 209 -0.96 11.51 -34.40
CA LYS A 209 -2.19 11.13 -35.10
C LYS A 209 -3.42 11.70 -34.40
N VAL A 210 -3.50 11.65 -33.07
CA VAL A 210 -4.61 12.26 -32.31
C VAL A 210 -4.66 13.77 -32.58
N ARG A 211 -3.55 14.48 -32.41
CA ARG A 211 -3.50 15.93 -32.59
C ARG A 211 -3.82 16.35 -34.04
N LYS A 212 -3.38 15.57 -35.03
CA LYS A 212 -3.70 15.83 -36.45
C LYS A 212 -5.18 15.62 -36.78
N THR A 213 -5.83 14.62 -36.19
CA THR A 213 -7.20 14.21 -36.56
C THR A 213 -8.28 14.85 -35.70
N ALA A 214 -7.99 15.12 -34.43
CA ALA A 214 -8.95 15.63 -33.46
C ALA A 214 -8.56 16.99 -32.87
N SER A 215 -7.39 17.54 -33.22
CA SER A 215 -6.89 18.85 -32.72
C SER A 215 -6.87 18.96 -31.20
N ARG A 216 -6.64 17.85 -30.51
CA ARG A 216 -6.59 17.70 -29.05
C ARG A 216 -5.57 16.64 -28.65
N GLU A 217 -5.41 16.41 -27.35
CA GLU A 217 -4.60 15.34 -26.78
C GLU A 217 -5.42 14.06 -26.50
N PRO A 218 -4.76 12.89 -26.36
CA PRO A 218 -5.43 11.65 -25.94
C PRO A 218 -6.18 11.84 -24.61
N LEU A 219 -7.41 11.32 -24.55
CA LEU A 219 -8.23 11.32 -23.34
C LEU A 219 -8.76 9.92 -23.05
N PHE A 220 -8.92 9.64 -21.75
CA PHE A 220 -9.50 8.41 -21.26
C PHE A 220 -10.49 8.67 -20.10
N SER A 221 -11.55 7.87 -20.05
CA SER A 221 -12.43 7.75 -18.87
C SER A 221 -12.94 6.33 -18.64
N LEU A 222 -13.31 6.05 -17.39
CA LEU A 222 -14.09 4.88 -16.99
C LEU A 222 -15.50 5.30 -16.60
N ASP A 223 -16.44 5.06 -17.50
CA ASP A 223 -17.81 5.53 -17.36
C ASP A 223 -18.74 4.38 -16.96
N PRO A 224 -19.71 4.58 -16.07
CA PRO A 224 -20.74 3.57 -15.82
C PRO A 224 -21.56 3.30 -17.09
N VAL A 225 -21.80 2.03 -17.43
CA VAL A 225 -22.64 1.66 -18.58
C VAL A 225 -24.09 2.13 -18.39
N ASP A 226 -24.62 2.01 -17.18
CA ASP A 226 -25.90 2.57 -16.76
C ASP A 226 -25.72 3.58 -15.62
N PRO A 227 -25.66 4.89 -15.93
CA PRO A 227 -25.53 5.94 -14.91
C PRO A 227 -26.68 6.00 -13.90
N GLN A 228 -27.82 5.33 -14.15
CA GLN A 228 -28.95 5.27 -13.21
C GLN A 228 -28.84 4.10 -12.23
N ASN A 229 -27.96 3.13 -12.49
CA ASN A 229 -27.78 1.92 -11.69
C ASN A 229 -26.29 1.65 -11.43
N LEU A 230 -25.67 2.62 -10.77
CA LEU A 230 -24.23 2.66 -10.54
C LEU A 230 -23.73 1.45 -9.77
N GLU A 231 -24.46 0.93 -8.79
CA GLU A 231 -24.01 -0.18 -7.92
C GLU A 231 -23.86 -1.54 -8.62
N LYS A 232 -24.53 -1.73 -9.77
CA LYS A 232 -24.61 -3.03 -10.44
C LYS A 232 -24.13 -2.98 -11.89
N THR A 233 -23.89 -1.79 -12.41
CA THR A 233 -23.44 -1.63 -13.79
C THR A 233 -21.94 -1.90 -13.90
N PRO A 234 -21.48 -2.58 -14.97
CA PRO A 234 -20.07 -2.55 -15.33
C PRO A 234 -19.66 -1.12 -15.72
N GLN A 235 -18.35 -0.89 -15.73
CA GLN A 235 -17.74 0.33 -16.24
C GLN A 235 -17.22 0.09 -17.66
N LYS A 236 -17.39 1.06 -18.53
CA LYS A 236 -16.92 1.06 -19.91
C LYS A 236 -15.63 1.87 -20.01
N LYS A 237 -14.63 1.30 -20.68
CA LYS A 237 -13.43 2.02 -21.12
C LYS A 237 -13.80 2.96 -22.27
N VAL A 238 -13.68 4.26 -22.07
CA VAL A 238 -14.00 5.28 -23.07
C VAL A 238 -12.72 6.01 -23.45
N TYR A 239 -12.42 6.00 -24.74
CA TYR A 239 -11.23 6.62 -25.31
C TYR A 239 -11.64 7.70 -26.29
N GLU A 240 -10.90 8.80 -26.28
CA GLU A 240 -11.06 9.87 -27.25
C GLU A 240 -9.70 10.20 -27.87
N PRO A 241 -9.50 9.88 -29.17
CA PRO A 241 -10.42 9.17 -30.07
C PRO A 241 -10.62 7.67 -29.74
N SER A 242 -11.76 7.10 -30.15
CA SER A 242 -12.12 5.71 -29.82
C SER A 242 -11.18 4.64 -30.36
N TRP A 243 -10.39 4.94 -31.40
CA TRP A 243 -9.42 4.02 -31.98
C TRP A 243 -8.16 3.84 -31.12
N LEU A 244 -8.00 4.60 -30.04
CA LEU A 244 -6.94 4.36 -29.06
C LEU A 244 -7.15 3.08 -28.25
N ALA A 245 -8.37 2.52 -28.23
CA ALA A 245 -8.67 1.25 -27.58
C ALA A 245 -7.77 0.13 -28.11
N GLY A 246 -7.14 -0.64 -27.22
CA GLY A 246 -6.15 -1.68 -27.56
C GLY A 246 -4.73 -1.19 -27.88
N THR A 247 -4.51 0.11 -28.08
CA THR A 247 -3.16 0.64 -28.34
C THR A 247 -2.37 0.80 -27.04
N SER A 248 -1.04 0.91 -27.12
CA SER A 248 -0.18 1.17 -25.94
C SER A 248 -0.55 2.47 -25.21
N VAL A 249 -0.99 3.50 -25.94
CA VAL A 249 -1.51 4.76 -25.36
C VAL A 249 -2.84 4.53 -24.62
N GLY A 250 -3.76 3.75 -25.20
CA GLY A 250 -5.01 3.40 -24.53
C GLY A 250 -4.79 2.58 -23.26
N ASP A 251 -3.90 1.59 -23.31
CA ASP A 251 -3.60 0.74 -22.16
C ASP A 251 -2.96 1.53 -21.02
N VAL A 252 -1.89 2.31 -21.26
CA VAL A 252 -1.25 3.08 -20.18
C VAL A 252 -2.21 4.08 -19.51
N MET A 253 -3.12 4.71 -20.28
CA MET A 253 -4.12 5.61 -19.70
C MET A 253 -5.12 4.87 -18.82
N PHE A 254 -5.60 3.69 -19.27
CA PHE A 254 -6.51 2.86 -18.50
C PHE A 254 -5.86 2.35 -17.21
N GLN A 255 -4.68 1.74 -17.32
CA GLN A 255 -3.97 1.14 -16.20
C GLN A 255 -3.57 2.21 -15.17
N ALA A 256 -3.15 3.40 -15.62
CA ALA A 256 -2.82 4.50 -14.72
C ALA A 256 -4.04 4.99 -13.95
N ASP A 257 -5.16 5.25 -14.64
CA ASP A 257 -6.40 5.69 -14.02
C ASP A 257 -6.94 4.65 -13.01
N TYR A 258 -6.89 3.37 -13.37
CA TYR A 258 -7.28 2.30 -12.47
C TYR A 258 -6.35 2.23 -11.23
N PHE A 259 -5.03 2.36 -11.42
CA PHE A 259 -4.04 2.41 -10.35
C PHE A 259 -4.29 3.58 -9.39
N LEU A 260 -4.58 4.78 -9.90
CA LEU A 260 -4.94 5.95 -9.09
C LEU A 260 -6.15 5.66 -8.21
N LYS A 261 -7.20 5.09 -8.81
CA LYS A 261 -8.44 4.79 -8.10
C LYS A 261 -8.22 3.73 -7.01
N GLU A 262 -7.48 2.66 -7.29
CA GLU A 262 -7.14 1.66 -6.26
C GLU A 262 -6.37 2.26 -5.08
N LEU A 263 -5.44 3.20 -5.33
CA LEU A 263 -4.73 3.92 -4.27
C LEU A 263 -5.66 4.82 -3.46
N ALA A 264 -6.53 5.58 -4.13
CA ALA A 264 -7.51 6.44 -3.48
C ALA A 264 -8.46 5.64 -2.58
N LEU A 265 -8.83 4.44 -3.04
CA LEU A 265 -9.68 3.48 -2.35
C LEU A 265 -8.95 2.72 -1.23
N GLY A 266 -7.64 2.90 -1.06
CA GLY A 266 -6.86 2.19 -0.03
C GLY A 266 -6.85 0.68 -0.22
N GLU A 267 -6.79 0.21 -1.47
CA GLU A 267 -6.65 -1.23 -1.82
C GLU A 267 -5.25 -1.78 -1.49
N TYR A 268 -4.26 -0.89 -1.38
CA TYR A 268 -2.85 -1.22 -1.16
C TYR A 268 -2.46 -1.37 0.32
N ASP A 269 -3.44 -1.50 1.23
CA ASP A 269 -3.21 -1.74 2.66
C ASP A 269 -2.88 -3.21 2.99
N MET A 270 -2.77 -4.08 1.97
CA MET A 270 -2.71 -5.53 2.14
C MET A 270 -1.26 -6.04 2.39
N PRO A 271 -1.02 -6.87 3.41
CA PRO A 271 0.31 -7.39 3.76
C PRO A 271 0.84 -8.50 2.83
N ALA A 272 0.16 -8.78 1.71
CA ALA A 272 0.61 -9.76 0.73
C ALA A 272 1.49 -9.07 -0.33
N ALA A 273 2.80 -9.29 -0.23
CA ALA A 273 3.94 -9.11 -1.14
C ALA A 273 3.85 -8.36 -2.50
N ALA A 274 2.68 -8.17 -3.12
CA ALA A 274 2.51 -7.65 -4.47
C ALA A 274 1.90 -6.24 -4.55
N SER A 275 1.34 -5.69 -3.46
CA SER A 275 0.59 -4.43 -3.54
C SER A 275 0.99 -3.47 -2.43
N VAL A 276 2.14 -2.82 -2.62
CA VAL A 276 2.74 -1.90 -1.65
C VAL A 276 2.47 -0.44 -2.06
N HIS A 277 1.94 0.36 -1.13
CA HIS A 277 1.67 1.79 -1.33
C HIS A 277 2.95 2.53 -1.74
N PRO A 278 2.96 3.34 -2.83
CA PRO A 278 4.20 3.84 -3.43
C PRO A 278 4.96 4.87 -2.57
N VAL A 279 4.31 5.44 -1.56
CA VAL A 279 4.86 6.49 -0.69
C VAL A 279 4.53 6.17 0.77
N VAL A 280 5.53 6.25 1.63
CA VAL A 280 5.38 5.99 3.07
C VAL A 280 4.62 7.15 3.73
N GLY A 281 3.54 6.84 4.44
CA GLY A 281 2.70 7.77 5.20
C GLY A 281 1.67 8.54 4.37
N MET A 282 1.60 8.31 3.06
CA MET A 282 0.53 8.88 2.24
C MET A 282 -0.76 8.11 2.51
N LEU A 283 -1.83 8.84 2.84
CA LEU A 283 -3.11 8.30 3.26
C LEU A 283 -4.09 8.24 2.10
N SER A 284 -4.89 7.19 2.04
CA SER A 284 -5.99 7.04 1.08
C SER A 284 -7.15 7.99 1.40
N VAL A 285 -8.11 8.09 0.48
CA VAL A 285 -9.31 8.90 0.68
C VAL A 285 -10.16 8.36 1.84
N PHE A 286 -10.21 7.03 2.01
CA PHE A 286 -10.85 6.39 3.16
C PHE A 286 -10.19 6.79 4.48
N ASP A 287 -8.85 6.72 4.54
CA ASP A 287 -8.13 7.06 5.77
C ASP A 287 -8.39 8.52 6.19
N TRP A 288 -8.53 9.43 5.23
CA TRP A 288 -8.92 10.81 5.49
C TRP A 288 -10.37 10.97 5.93
N SER A 289 -11.30 10.21 5.32
CA SER A 289 -12.73 10.22 5.66
C SER A 289 -12.96 9.78 7.11
N GLU A 290 -12.34 8.66 7.51
CA GLU A 290 -12.44 8.09 8.86
C GLU A 290 -11.94 9.04 9.95
N MET A 291 -11.02 9.95 9.61
CA MET A 291 -10.46 10.93 10.56
C MET A 291 -11.37 12.11 10.88
N LYS A 292 -12.25 12.53 9.97
CA LYS A 292 -12.85 13.87 10.03
C LYS A 292 -14.38 13.90 10.01
N ASP A 293 -15.03 13.09 9.20
CA ASP A 293 -16.47 13.21 8.95
C ASP A 293 -17.09 11.82 8.89
N LYS A 294 -17.47 11.28 10.05
CA LYS A 294 -18.04 9.93 10.15
C LYS A 294 -19.47 9.81 9.61
N ASP A 295 -20.14 10.95 9.45
CA ASP A 295 -21.59 11.02 9.23
C ASP A 295 -21.98 11.74 7.93
N LYS A 296 -21.01 12.05 7.04
CA LYS A 296 -21.29 12.72 5.76
C LYS A 296 -20.93 11.85 4.57
N SER A 297 -21.92 11.49 3.78
CA SER A 297 -21.73 10.95 2.44
C SER A 297 -21.33 12.06 1.48
N TRP A 298 -20.36 11.79 0.62
CA TRP A 298 -19.96 12.68 -0.47
C TRP A 298 -19.62 11.81 -1.70
N ALA A 299 -19.74 12.40 -2.89
CA ALA A 299 -19.32 11.79 -4.15
C ALA A 299 -18.21 12.64 -4.78
N GLY A 300 -17.38 12.05 -5.63
CA GLY A 300 -16.45 12.85 -6.42
C GLY A 300 -15.58 12.04 -7.37
N ARG A 301 -14.78 12.78 -8.12
CA ARG A 301 -13.87 12.29 -9.17
C ARG A 301 -12.44 12.64 -8.84
N GLU A 302 -11.54 11.80 -9.31
CA GLU A 302 -10.11 12.03 -9.33
C GLU A 302 -9.57 11.63 -10.69
N TRP A 303 -8.66 12.44 -11.23
CA TRP A 303 -8.07 12.20 -12.55
C TRP A 303 -6.68 12.80 -12.67
N TYR A 304 -5.87 12.26 -13.58
CA TYR A 304 -4.55 12.81 -13.90
C TYR A 304 -4.66 14.06 -14.76
N VAL A 305 -3.80 15.03 -14.48
CA VAL A 305 -3.71 16.28 -15.25
C VAL A 305 -2.27 16.69 -15.51
N VAL A 306 -2.05 17.40 -16.61
CA VAL A 306 -0.82 18.17 -16.84
C VAL A 306 -0.95 19.53 -16.13
N LYS A 307 -0.04 19.81 -15.21
CA LYS A 307 0.05 21.07 -14.45
C LYS A 307 1.00 22.08 -15.09
N LYS A 308 2.01 21.61 -15.81
CA LYS A 308 2.94 22.43 -16.61
C LYS A 308 3.38 21.63 -17.83
N ALA A 309 3.49 22.27 -18.98
CA ALA A 309 4.13 21.73 -20.17
C ALA A 309 4.93 22.82 -20.86
N GLU A 310 6.15 22.49 -21.30
CA GLU A 310 7.01 23.36 -22.10
C GLU A 310 7.98 22.51 -22.94
N ILE A 311 8.42 23.04 -24.07
CA ILE A 311 9.51 22.46 -24.87
C ILE A 311 10.73 23.36 -24.74
N ARG A 312 11.83 22.78 -24.30
CA ARG A 312 13.15 23.41 -24.24
C ARG A 312 14.01 22.94 -25.40
N MET A 313 15.08 23.66 -25.68
CA MET A 313 16.00 23.32 -26.76
C MET A 313 17.45 23.33 -26.25
N ALA A 314 18.20 22.27 -26.57
CA ALA A 314 19.63 22.15 -26.28
C ALA A 314 20.51 22.88 -27.31
N GLU A 315 21.82 22.94 -27.06
CA GLU A 315 22.80 23.58 -27.97
C GLU A 315 22.85 22.97 -29.37
N ASP A 316 22.59 21.67 -29.49
CA ASP A 316 22.55 20.92 -30.75
C ASP A 316 21.14 20.87 -31.38
N ASN A 317 20.24 21.74 -30.93
CA ASN A 317 18.83 21.82 -31.33
C ASN A 317 18.00 20.57 -30.98
N THR A 318 18.45 19.77 -30.00
CA THR A 318 17.61 18.70 -29.43
C THR A 318 16.43 19.31 -28.68
N LEU A 319 15.22 18.84 -28.98
CA LEU A 319 13.99 19.23 -28.31
C LEU A 319 13.81 18.42 -27.03
N ILE A 320 13.56 19.11 -25.92
CA ILE A 320 13.48 18.54 -24.57
C ILE A 320 12.09 18.81 -24.00
N PRO A 321 11.20 17.81 -23.92
CA PRO A 321 9.87 17.99 -23.37
C PRO A 321 9.94 18.00 -21.84
N HIS A 322 9.40 19.06 -21.24
CA HIS A 322 9.27 19.16 -19.80
C HIS A 322 7.79 19.25 -19.40
N VAL A 323 7.34 18.31 -18.58
CA VAL A 323 5.98 18.27 -18.05
C VAL A 323 6.01 18.14 -16.53
N LYS A 324 5.08 18.82 -15.85
CA LYS A 324 4.74 18.57 -14.44
C LYS A 324 3.35 17.97 -14.40
N MET A 325 3.26 16.73 -13.94
CA MET A 325 1.99 16.01 -13.79
C MET A 325 1.42 16.21 -12.39
N GLY A 326 0.13 15.92 -12.24
CA GLY A 326 -0.54 15.88 -10.95
C GLY A 326 -1.88 15.17 -11.04
N VAL A 327 -2.61 15.20 -9.93
CA VAL A 327 -3.98 14.69 -9.81
C VAL A 327 -4.88 15.85 -9.44
N GLU A 328 -6.05 15.91 -10.04
CA GLU A 328 -7.14 16.78 -9.61
C GLU A 328 -8.29 15.97 -9.06
N ALA A 329 -9.02 16.61 -8.15
CA ALA A 329 -10.23 16.06 -7.58
C ALA A 329 -11.36 17.08 -7.63
N ARG A 330 -12.58 16.57 -7.85
CA ARG A 330 -13.81 17.34 -7.67
C ARG A 330 -14.84 16.53 -6.90
N GLU A 331 -15.34 17.11 -5.82
CA GLU A 331 -16.61 16.68 -5.21
C GLU A 331 -17.73 16.84 -6.24
N GLN A 332 -18.71 15.95 -6.20
CA GLN A 332 -19.87 15.96 -7.08
C GLN A 332 -21.14 16.15 -6.28
N VAL A 333 -22.01 16.98 -6.82
CA VAL A 333 -23.28 17.36 -6.22
C VAL A 333 -24.42 16.89 -7.10
N VAL A 334 -25.45 16.35 -6.46
CA VAL A 334 -26.67 15.94 -7.14
C VAL A 334 -27.42 17.20 -7.58
N THR A 335 -27.61 17.35 -8.88
CA THR A 335 -28.41 18.43 -9.47
C THR A 335 -29.63 17.85 -10.16
N LYS A 336 -30.52 18.73 -10.64
CA LYS A 336 -31.67 18.32 -11.48
C LYS A 336 -31.25 17.59 -12.77
N LYS A 337 -29.98 17.65 -13.16
CA LYS A 337 -29.41 17.03 -14.37
C LYS A 337 -28.63 15.75 -14.07
N GLY A 338 -28.69 15.25 -12.84
CA GLY A 338 -27.81 14.21 -12.33
C GLY A 338 -26.61 14.83 -11.61
N LEU A 339 -25.54 14.06 -11.48
CA LEU A 339 -24.32 14.52 -10.81
C LEU A 339 -23.56 15.52 -11.66
N GLU A 340 -23.22 16.64 -11.05
CA GLU A 340 -22.33 17.63 -11.64
C GLU A 340 -21.19 17.91 -10.66
N ASP A 341 -20.01 18.23 -11.20
CA ASP A 341 -18.88 18.64 -10.37
C ASP A 341 -19.21 19.92 -9.60
N ALA A 342 -18.89 19.92 -8.31
CA ALA A 342 -18.91 21.12 -7.50
C ALA A 342 -17.94 22.15 -8.08
N ALA A 343 -18.37 23.41 -8.12
CA ALA A 343 -17.55 24.51 -8.64
C ALA A 343 -16.20 24.64 -7.88
N VAL A 344 -16.22 24.36 -6.57
CA VAL A 344 -15.04 24.33 -5.72
C VAL A 344 -15.15 23.17 -4.76
N THR A 345 -14.12 22.33 -4.71
CA THR A 345 -13.98 21.30 -3.68
C THR A 345 -13.23 21.86 -2.48
N LEU A 346 -13.78 21.64 -1.29
CA LEU A 346 -13.23 22.21 -0.06
C LEU A 346 -11.78 21.71 0.17
N PRO A 347 -10.84 22.56 0.61
CA PRO A 347 -9.44 22.16 0.85
C PRO A 347 -9.26 21.03 1.87
N HIS A 348 -10.22 20.87 2.79
CA HIS A 348 -10.17 19.84 3.82
C HIS A 348 -10.89 18.54 3.41
N HIS A 349 -11.50 18.50 2.22
CA HIS A 349 -12.21 17.34 1.69
C HIS A 349 -11.22 16.16 1.49
N PRO A 350 -11.59 14.91 1.85
CA PRO A 350 -10.74 13.74 1.71
C PRO A 350 -10.11 13.58 0.30
N LEU A 351 -10.92 13.63 -0.77
CA LEU A 351 -10.44 13.60 -2.16
C LEU A 351 -9.38 14.67 -2.45
N LYS A 352 -9.63 15.92 -2.03
CA LYS A 352 -8.70 17.03 -2.29
C LYS A 352 -7.36 16.80 -1.60
N LYS A 353 -7.38 16.30 -0.36
CA LYS A 353 -6.17 15.96 0.38
C LYS A 353 -5.37 14.83 -0.26
N PHE A 354 -6.06 13.78 -0.72
CA PHE A 354 -5.41 12.68 -1.43
C PHE A 354 -4.80 13.19 -2.74
N ALA A 355 -5.55 13.90 -3.57
CA ALA A 355 -5.05 14.48 -4.83
C ALA A 355 -3.86 15.43 -4.63
N ASP A 356 -3.89 16.26 -3.58
CA ASP A 356 -2.78 17.16 -3.24
C ASP A 356 -1.55 16.38 -2.76
N ALA A 357 -1.74 15.33 -1.93
CA ALA A 357 -0.66 14.45 -1.50
C ALA A 357 -0.06 13.67 -2.69
N PHE A 358 -0.89 13.12 -3.57
CA PHE A 358 -0.45 12.43 -4.77
C PHE A 358 0.34 13.38 -5.68
N THR A 359 -0.19 14.58 -5.94
CA THR A 359 0.49 15.60 -6.76
C THR A 359 1.84 16.00 -6.18
N ARG A 360 1.93 16.20 -4.86
CA ARG A 360 3.20 16.52 -4.18
C ARG A 360 4.23 15.41 -4.38
N ASN A 361 3.80 14.16 -4.28
CA ASN A 361 4.66 12.98 -4.37
C ASN A 361 4.77 12.41 -5.80
N PHE A 362 4.18 13.04 -6.81
CA PHE A 362 4.05 12.48 -8.16
C PHE A 362 5.38 11.99 -8.70
N ASP A 363 6.45 12.77 -8.56
CA ASP A 363 7.77 12.40 -9.08
C ASP A 363 8.32 11.15 -8.40
N LEU A 364 8.21 11.03 -7.07
CA LEU A 364 8.64 9.84 -6.35
C LEU A 364 7.77 8.62 -6.70
N ILE A 365 6.46 8.81 -6.88
CA ILE A 365 5.54 7.76 -7.34
C ILE A 365 5.96 7.30 -8.74
N ALA A 366 6.22 8.22 -9.66
CA ALA A 366 6.70 7.91 -11.00
C ALA A 366 8.08 7.26 -11.01
N GLU A 367 8.96 7.53 -10.04
CA GLU A 367 10.23 6.78 -9.91
C GLU A 367 10.05 5.36 -9.34
N ARG A 368 8.90 5.04 -8.74
CA ARG A 368 8.61 3.72 -8.17
C ARG A 368 7.61 2.90 -8.97
N LYS A 369 6.70 3.54 -9.70
CA LYS A 369 5.57 2.91 -10.38
C LYS A 369 5.65 3.16 -11.87
N SER A 370 5.95 2.10 -12.62
CA SER A 370 6.16 2.11 -14.06
C SER A 370 4.96 2.66 -14.82
N VAL A 371 3.74 2.30 -14.43
CA VAL A 371 2.52 2.84 -15.06
C VAL A 371 2.41 4.37 -14.95
N VAL A 372 2.78 4.93 -13.81
CA VAL A 372 2.76 6.39 -13.57
C VAL A 372 3.93 7.06 -14.29
N PHE A 373 5.09 6.39 -14.36
CA PHE A 373 6.22 6.82 -15.17
C PHE A 373 5.83 6.94 -16.64
N HIS A 374 5.24 5.89 -17.22
CA HIS A 374 4.88 5.85 -18.62
C HIS A 374 3.72 6.78 -18.96
N LEU A 375 2.80 7.05 -18.02
CA LEU A 375 1.81 8.12 -18.18
C LEU A 375 2.48 9.50 -18.31
N ARG A 376 3.55 9.77 -17.53
CA ARG A 376 4.35 11.00 -17.67
C ARG A 376 5.09 11.03 -19.01
N GLU A 377 5.62 9.91 -19.48
CA GLU A 377 6.27 9.84 -20.80
C GLU A 377 5.27 10.03 -21.96
N LEU A 378 4.05 9.54 -21.83
CA LEU A 378 2.95 9.83 -22.77
C LEU A 378 2.61 11.33 -22.78
N ALA A 379 2.58 11.98 -21.61
CA ALA A 379 2.36 13.42 -21.52
C ALA A 379 3.49 14.22 -22.18
N LYS A 380 4.76 13.80 -22.02
CA LYS A 380 5.90 14.38 -22.74
C LYS A 380 5.76 14.22 -24.26
N ALA A 381 5.40 13.02 -24.72
CA ALA A 381 5.18 12.74 -26.13
C ALA A 381 4.02 13.57 -26.72
N SER A 382 2.95 13.77 -25.94
CA SER A 382 1.81 14.61 -26.31
C SER A 382 2.20 16.09 -26.40
N ALA A 383 2.99 16.59 -25.45
CA ALA A 383 3.54 17.96 -25.50
C ALA A 383 4.44 18.17 -26.71
N MET A 384 5.28 17.17 -27.03
CA MET A 384 6.11 17.19 -28.23
C MET A 384 5.25 17.20 -29.50
N ALA A 385 4.25 16.34 -29.61
CA ALA A 385 3.33 16.30 -30.74
C ALA A 385 2.61 17.64 -30.97
N LYS A 386 2.13 18.27 -29.89
CA LYS A 386 1.52 19.61 -29.92
C LYS A 386 2.52 20.66 -30.41
N TYR A 387 3.73 20.72 -29.86
CA TYR A 387 4.77 21.66 -30.32
C TYR A 387 5.09 21.48 -31.80
N LEU A 388 5.28 20.25 -32.26
CA LEU A 388 5.64 19.96 -33.66
C LEU A 388 4.56 20.47 -34.64
N ILE A 389 3.28 20.30 -34.28
CA ILE A 389 2.15 20.74 -35.11
C ILE A 389 1.96 22.26 -34.99
N ASP A 390 1.89 22.80 -33.78
CA ASP A 390 1.60 24.22 -33.53
C ASP A 390 2.74 25.13 -34.03
N SER A 391 3.99 24.68 -33.95
CA SER A 391 5.16 25.39 -34.50
C SER A 391 5.38 25.17 -36.00
N LYS A 392 4.50 24.40 -36.67
CA LYS A 392 4.57 24.08 -38.11
C LYS A 392 5.90 23.42 -38.51
N ALA A 393 6.42 22.52 -37.68
CA ALA A 393 7.57 21.70 -38.04
C ALA A 393 7.22 20.81 -39.25
N ARG A 394 8.17 20.66 -40.18
CA ARG A 394 8.04 19.79 -41.36
C ARG A 394 8.35 18.36 -40.96
N LEU A 395 7.30 17.60 -40.68
CA LEU A 395 7.39 16.17 -40.38
C LEU A 395 7.38 15.34 -41.65
N ASP A 396 8.17 14.26 -41.66
CA ASP A 396 8.12 13.28 -42.74
C ASP A 396 6.72 12.62 -42.77
N PRO A 397 6.03 12.59 -43.93
CA PRO A 397 4.71 11.97 -44.05
C PRO A 397 4.66 10.51 -43.59
N THR A 398 5.78 9.79 -43.65
CA THR A 398 5.90 8.41 -43.17
C THR A 398 5.53 8.27 -41.69
N TRP A 399 5.75 9.29 -40.85
CA TRP A 399 5.40 9.22 -39.43
C TRP A 399 3.90 9.02 -39.22
N TYR A 400 3.06 9.70 -40.00
CA TYR A 400 1.61 9.50 -39.95
C TYR A 400 1.19 8.13 -40.50
N ALA A 401 1.88 7.65 -41.53
CA ALA A 401 1.63 6.30 -42.07
C ALA A 401 1.99 5.21 -41.06
N LEU A 402 3.08 5.38 -40.30
CA LEU A 402 3.46 4.49 -39.19
C LEU A 402 2.42 4.50 -38.08
N ALA A 403 1.90 5.68 -37.71
CA ALA A 403 0.82 5.78 -36.72
C ALA A 403 -0.46 5.07 -37.20
N ASP A 404 -0.80 5.19 -38.49
CA ASP A 404 -1.92 4.46 -39.09
C ASP A 404 -1.69 2.94 -39.09
N GLU A 405 -0.45 2.51 -39.32
CA GLU A 405 -0.07 1.09 -39.26
C GLU A 405 -0.24 0.53 -37.86
N ILE A 406 0.25 1.23 -36.83
CA ILE A 406 0.08 0.82 -35.42
C ILE A 406 -1.40 0.60 -35.12
N VAL A 407 -2.25 1.56 -35.48
CA VAL A 407 -3.70 1.46 -35.22
C VAL A 407 -4.34 0.31 -36.01
N LYS A 408 -3.87 0.02 -37.23
CA LYS A 408 -4.38 -1.09 -38.04
C LYS A 408 -3.90 -2.46 -37.56
N SER A 409 -2.68 -2.55 -37.04
CA SER A 409 -2.10 -3.79 -36.51
C SER A 409 -2.52 -4.08 -35.08
N THR A 410 -3.05 -3.08 -34.37
CA THR A 410 -3.54 -3.21 -33.00
C THR A 410 -4.76 -4.14 -32.96
N GLU A 411 -4.70 -5.15 -32.08
CA GLU A 411 -5.84 -6.01 -31.79
C GLU A 411 -6.97 -5.22 -31.13
N LYS A 412 -8.21 -5.64 -31.36
CA LYS A 412 -9.35 -4.98 -30.72
C LYS A 412 -9.27 -5.15 -29.21
N GLU A 413 -9.59 -4.09 -28.48
CA GLU A 413 -9.74 -4.10 -27.02
C GLU A 413 -10.58 -5.31 -26.58
N ALA A 414 -9.92 -6.24 -25.88
CA ALA A 414 -10.52 -7.50 -25.45
C ALA A 414 -11.64 -7.25 -24.41
N TYR A 415 -11.44 -6.25 -23.55
CA TYR A 415 -12.32 -5.97 -22.41
C TYR A 415 -12.78 -4.50 -22.41
N PRO A 416 -13.69 -4.11 -23.33
CA PRO A 416 -14.20 -2.73 -23.40
C PRO A 416 -15.07 -2.37 -22.19
N GLN A 417 -15.49 -3.37 -21.42
CA GLN A 417 -16.19 -3.21 -20.15
C GLN A 417 -15.49 -4.04 -19.08
N ILE A 418 -15.42 -3.49 -17.88
CA ILE A 418 -14.84 -4.14 -16.71
C ILE A 418 -15.85 -4.12 -15.56
N PRO A 419 -15.72 -5.02 -14.57
CA PRO A 419 -16.50 -4.92 -13.34
C PRO A 419 -16.29 -3.56 -12.69
N GLN A 420 -17.33 -3.06 -12.01
CA GLN A 420 -17.20 -1.84 -11.24
C GLN A 420 -16.07 -1.97 -10.22
N LEU A 421 -15.18 -0.99 -10.22
CA LEU A 421 -14.18 -0.85 -9.18
C LEU A 421 -14.89 -0.39 -7.90
N TRP A 422 -14.71 -1.08 -6.79
CA TRP A 422 -15.30 -0.65 -5.52
C TRP A 422 -14.51 -1.18 -4.33
N ASN A 423 -14.57 -0.41 -3.25
CA ASN A 423 -14.09 -0.82 -1.94
C ASN A 423 -15.12 -0.49 -0.87
N MET A 424 -15.20 -1.34 0.15
CA MET A 424 -16.04 -1.12 1.33
C MET A 424 -15.22 -1.35 2.58
N ARG A 425 -15.37 -0.45 3.56
CA ARG A 425 -14.79 -0.58 4.90
C ARG A 425 -15.90 -0.47 5.93
N GLY A 426 -16.03 -1.50 6.77
CA GLY A 426 -16.92 -1.46 7.92
C GLY A 426 -16.22 -0.88 9.15
N ASN A 427 -16.81 0.16 9.73
CA ASN A 427 -16.38 0.70 11.02
C ASN A 427 -17.56 0.63 12.00
N SER A 428 -17.35 0.10 13.20
CA SER A 428 -18.38 0.10 14.25
C SER A 428 -17.77 0.38 15.62
N ARG A 429 -18.56 1.07 16.46
CA ARG A 429 -18.18 1.40 17.83
C ARG A 429 -19.26 0.87 18.76
N ILE A 430 -18.88 -0.10 19.59
CA ILE A 430 -19.76 -0.68 20.59
C ILE A 430 -19.73 0.25 21.80
N LYS A 431 -20.84 0.94 22.07
CA LYS A 431 -20.94 1.89 23.18
C LYS A 431 -21.47 1.20 24.43
N LEU A 432 -20.76 1.41 25.54
CA LEU A 432 -21.13 0.99 26.88
C LEU A 432 -21.61 2.21 27.68
N LYS A 433 -22.86 2.16 28.15
CA LYS A 433 -23.46 3.18 29.00
C LYS A 433 -23.95 2.53 30.29
N GLU A 434 -23.48 3.02 31.44
CA GLU A 434 -23.91 2.54 32.76
C GLU A 434 -23.82 1.00 32.90
N GLY A 435 -22.77 0.39 32.36
CA GLY A 435 -22.59 -1.06 32.40
C GLY A 435 -23.53 -1.86 31.48
N ARG A 436 -24.29 -1.19 30.59
CA ARG A 436 -25.14 -1.82 29.57
C ARG A 436 -24.61 -1.58 28.16
N LEU A 437 -24.81 -2.56 27.29
CA LEU A 437 -24.63 -2.40 25.85
C LEU A 437 -25.77 -1.54 25.31
N VAL A 438 -25.43 -0.34 24.83
CA VAL A 438 -26.39 0.48 24.10
C VAL A 438 -26.43 -0.02 22.66
N ASP A 439 -27.63 -0.05 22.06
CA ASP A 439 -27.80 -0.33 20.62
C ASP A 439 -27.64 -1.81 20.21
N MET A 440 -28.05 -2.75 21.08
CA MET A 440 -28.10 -4.18 20.72
C MET A 440 -29.13 -4.50 19.62
N VAL A 441 -30.21 -3.72 19.52
CA VAL A 441 -31.39 -4.04 18.67
C VAL A 441 -31.19 -3.59 17.21
N THR A 442 -30.36 -2.58 16.95
CA THR A 442 -29.96 -2.17 15.59
C THR A 442 -28.67 -2.83 15.12
N GLY A 443 -28.01 -3.62 15.99
CA GLY A 443 -26.71 -4.23 15.69
C GLY A 443 -25.63 -3.16 15.53
N GLY A 444 -25.43 -2.32 16.56
CA GLY A 444 -24.35 -1.33 16.67
C GLY A 444 -23.95 -0.68 15.35
N GLN A 445 -24.69 0.36 14.94
CA GLN A 445 -24.52 1.12 13.68
C GLN A 445 -23.14 0.89 13.03
N SER A 446 -23.08 -0.09 12.11
CA SER A 446 -21.92 -0.28 11.28
C SER A 446 -21.98 0.80 10.21
N ASN A 447 -21.16 1.84 10.38
CA ASN A 447 -20.96 2.82 9.33
C ASN A 447 -20.13 2.11 8.25
N LEU A 448 -20.82 1.49 7.30
CA LEU A 448 -20.23 0.99 6.07
C LEU A 448 -19.93 2.20 5.19
N GLN A 449 -18.64 2.50 5.05
CA GLN A 449 -18.18 3.46 4.07
C GLN A 449 -17.83 2.70 2.80
N ALA A 450 -18.42 3.08 1.69
CA ALA A 450 -18.19 2.51 0.39
C ALA A 450 -17.67 3.62 -0.55
N ILE A 451 -16.73 3.28 -1.42
CA ILE A 451 -16.27 4.14 -2.54
C ILE A 451 -16.23 3.27 -3.82
N TYR A 452 -16.77 3.78 -4.91
CA TYR A 452 -17.07 3.17 -6.20
C TYR A 452 -16.22 3.99 -7.18
N GLY A 453 -15.40 3.33 -8.00
CA GLY A 453 -14.84 3.92 -9.20
C GLY A 453 -15.96 4.23 -10.17
N GLY A 454 -15.99 5.45 -10.72
CA GLY A 454 -17.06 5.90 -11.61
C GLY A 454 -18.34 6.36 -10.89
N VAL A 455 -18.21 7.32 -9.96
CA VAL A 455 -19.24 8.31 -9.54
C VAL A 455 -20.68 7.82 -9.30
N GLU A 456 -21.06 7.49 -8.06
CA GLU A 456 -21.86 8.28 -7.07
C GLU A 456 -21.97 7.53 -5.72
N PHE A 457 -22.07 8.25 -4.58
CA PHE A 457 -22.59 7.74 -3.30
C PHE A 457 -23.72 8.61 -2.72
N GLY A 458 -24.95 8.12 -2.86
CA GLY A 458 -26.12 8.56 -2.09
C GLY A 458 -26.61 7.43 -1.18
N LEU A 459 -26.18 7.40 0.09
CA LEU A 459 -26.51 6.38 1.09
C LEU A 459 -27.86 6.61 1.80
N ASP A 460 -28.94 6.87 1.05
CA ASP A 460 -30.29 6.97 1.63
C ASP A 460 -31.17 5.72 1.39
N ARG A 461 -30.59 4.56 1.01
CA ARG A 461 -31.39 3.34 0.69
C ARG A 461 -30.83 1.97 1.08
N PHE A 462 -30.02 1.85 2.13
CA PHE A 462 -29.62 0.52 2.62
C PHE A 462 -30.64 -0.08 3.62
N GLU A 463 -31.61 -0.84 3.11
CA GLU A 463 -32.37 -1.89 3.85
C GLU A 463 -31.74 -3.29 3.64
N LEU A 464 -30.41 -3.42 3.68
CA LEU A 464 -29.73 -4.67 3.28
C LEU A 464 -29.13 -5.50 4.42
N ALA A 465 -29.45 -5.21 5.68
CA ALA A 465 -28.99 -6.01 6.82
C ALA A 465 -30.09 -6.70 7.66
N GLN A 466 -31.39 -6.45 7.42
CA GLN A 466 -32.44 -6.88 8.36
C GLN A 466 -33.27 -8.12 7.98
N ARG A 467 -33.12 -8.73 6.80
CA ARG A 467 -34.08 -9.78 6.35
C ARG A 467 -33.64 -11.25 6.44
N HIS A 468 -32.51 -11.59 7.06
CA HIS A 468 -32.10 -13.00 7.21
C HIS A 468 -32.18 -13.59 8.62
N ALA A 469 -32.68 -12.86 9.61
CA ALA A 469 -33.10 -13.45 10.88
C ALA A 469 -34.63 -13.43 10.95
N LEU A 470 -35.24 -14.58 11.26
CA LEU A 470 -36.69 -14.83 11.39
C LEU A 470 -37.41 -15.33 10.11
N GLN A 471 -37.13 -16.57 9.73
CA GLN A 471 -38.20 -17.47 9.26
C GLN A 471 -38.34 -18.63 10.23
N GLY A 472 -39.28 -18.48 11.16
CA GLY A 472 -39.73 -19.53 12.05
C GLY A 472 -41.10 -19.15 12.60
N GLN A 473 -42.10 -19.96 12.25
CA GLN A 473 -43.48 -20.03 12.76
C GLN A 473 -44.57 -19.14 12.12
N LYS A 474 -45.48 -19.83 11.41
CA LYS A 474 -46.91 -19.52 11.28
C LYS A 474 -47.59 -19.62 12.68
N PRO A 475 -48.66 -18.87 13.00
CA PRO A 475 -50.02 -19.23 12.53
C PRO A 475 -50.97 -18.05 12.16
N SER A 476 -52.09 -18.48 11.56
CA SER A 476 -53.32 -17.83 11.10
C SER A 476 -53.98 -16.73 11.96
N VAL A 477 -54.67 -15.76 11.32
CA VAL A 477 -56.14 -15.44 11.34
C VAL A 477 -56.43 -14.27 10.35
N PRO A 478 -57.60 -14.18 9.66
CA PRO A 478 -57.90 -13.16 8.65
C PRO A 478 -58.81 -12.01 9.11
N GLY A 479 -58.55 -10.80 8.56
CA GLY A 479 -59.57 -9.78 8.30
C GLY A 479 -59.48 -8.50 9.13
N VAL A 480 -59.10 -7.38 8.50
CA VAL A 480 -59.73 -6.04 8.58
C VAL A 480 -59.20 -5.20 7.40
N GLN A 481 -60.11 -4.61 6.62
CA GLN A 481 -59.86 -3.58 5.61
C GLN A 481 -59.94 -2.18 6.24
N LEU A 482 -59.22 -1.21 5.66
CA LEU A 482 -59.42 0.27 5.58
C LEU A 482 -58.01 0.93 5.56
N ALA A 483 -57.67 1.95 4.79
CA ALA A 483 -58.38 2.79 3.83
C ALA A 483 -57.36 3.45 2.88
N GLN A 484 -57.86 3.95 1.76
CA GLN A 484 -57.15 4.64 0.69
C GLN A 484 -56.89 6.13 1.00
N SER A 485 -55.74 6.63 0.55
CA SER A 485 -55.52 8.01 0.06
C SER A 485 -54.21 8.00 -0.75
N GLY A 486 -54.16 8.00 -2.09
CA GLY A 486 -54.65 9.00 -3.05
C GLY A 486 -53.84 10.30 -2.87
N ARG A 487 -52.94 10.78 -3.74
CA ARG A 487 -52.61 10.71 -5.20
C ARG A 487 -51.18 11.34 -5.38
N PRO A 488 -50.63 11.64 -6.58
CA PRO A 488 -50.81 11.06 -7.92
C PRO A 488 -49.49 10.52 -8.52
N MET A 489 -49.62 9.62 -9.49
CA MET A 489 -48.59 9.35 -10.50
C MET A 489 -48.37 10.59 -11.37
N PHE A 490 -47.16 11.15 -11.34
CA PHE A 490 -46.64 12.00 -12.41
C PHE A 490 -45.44 11.29 -13.02
N MET A 491 -45.62 10.75 -14.23
CA MET A 491 -44.50 10.46 -15.12
C MET A 491 -44.05 11.76 -15.79
N PRO A 492 -42.74 12.03 -15.87
CA PRO A 492 -42.15 12.65 -17.04
C PRO A 492 -41.38 11.55 -17.79
N GLN A 493 -41.92 11.09 -18.92
CA GLN A 493 -41.43 11.48 -20.25
C GLN A 493 -39.91 11.35 -20.42
N ARG A 494 -39.54 10.40 -21.30
CA ARG A 494 -38.23 10.23 -21.92
C ARG A 494 -37.58 11.58 -22.23
N PHE A 495 -36.42 11.83 -21.63
CA PHE A 495 -35.49 12.84 -22.11
C PHE A 495 -34.24 12.14 -22.63
N GLN A 496 -34.01 12.30 -23.93
CA GLN A 496 -32.74 12.01 -24.57
C GLN A 496 -31.69 12.96 -23.98
N LEU A 497 -30.70 12.42 -23.26
CA LEU A 497 -29.53 13.20 -22.88
C LEU A 497 -28.74 13.51 -24.15
N GLY A 498 -28.84 14.75 -24.60
CA GLY A 498 -27.94 15.32 -25.59
C GLY A 498 -26.50 15.29 -25.07
N GLN A 499 -25.59 14.87 -25.95
CA GLN A 499 -24.14 14.91 -25.77
C GLN A 499 -23.71 16.31 -25.33
N ARG A 500 -23.19 16.42 -24.10
CA ARG A 500 -22.45 17.61 -23.64
C ARG A 500 -20.96 17.41 -23.97
N PRO A 501 -20.21 18.50 -24.21
CA PRO A 501 -18.78 18.40 -24.48
C PRO A 501 -18.04 17.92 -23.22
N GLU A 502 -17.59 16.65 -23.29
CA GLU A 502 -16.27 16.13 -22.95
C GLU A 502 -15.57 16.79 -21.74
N MET A 503 -15.95 16.42 -20.52
CA MET A 503 -15.09 16.60 -19.34
C MET A 503 -14.50 15.24 -18.95
N PRO A 504 -13.17 15.04 -19.03
CA PRO A 504 -12.51 13.77 -18.73
C PRO A 504 -12.89 13.23 -17.35
N GLN A 505 -13.03 11.90 -17.24
CA GLN A 505 -13.27 11.22 -15.96
C GLN A 505 -12.16 10.22 -15.57
N GLY A 506 -10.96 10.33 -16.16
CA GLY A 506 -9.82 9.47 -15.78
C GLY A 506 -8.42 10.03 -16.09
N VAL A 507 -8.09 10.23 -17.37
CA VAL A 507 -6.83 10.88 -17.77
C VAL A 507 -7.11 12.06 -18.67
N ASP A 508 -6.66 13.24 -18.25
CA ASP A 508 -6.76 14.49 -18.99
C ASP A 508 -5.37 15.05 -19.32
N LEU A 509 -4.93 14.81 -20.55
CA LEU A 509 -3.71 15.38 -21.07
C LEU A 509 -3.93 16.73 -21.76
N ASN A 510 -5.06 17.43 -21.54
CA ASN A 510 -5.34 18.71 -22.21
C ASN A 510 -4.20 19.72 -22.02
N LEU A 511 -3.59 20.09 -23.15
CA LEU A 511 -2.49 21.03 -23.23
C LEU A 511 -2.89 22.40 -23.78
N ASP A 512 -4.15 22.66 -24.11
CA ASP A 512 -4.59 23.91 -24.74
C ASP A 512 -4.42 25.13 -23.82
N LYS A 513 -4.31 24.91 -22.51
CA LYS A 513 -3.95 25.94 -21.52
C LYS A 513 -2.47 26.34 -21.53
N PHE A 514 -1.62 25.66 -22.31
CA PHE A 514 -0.19 25.94 -22.43
C PHE A 514 0.16 26.37 -23.86
N SER A 515 0.85 27.50 -23.99
CA SER A 515 1.37 27.98 -25.27
C SER A 515 2.64 27.23 -25.63
N LEU A 516 2.52 26.18 -26.45
CA LEU A 516 3.66 25.39 -26.96
C LEU A 516 4.07 25.79 -28.39
N SER A 517 3.77 27.00 -28.82
CA SER A 517 4.09 27.48 -30.19
C SER A 517 5.54 27.97 -30.34
N THR A 518 6.21 28.24 -29.23
CA THR A 518 7.59 28.74 -29.17
C THR A 518 8.38 27.96 -28.14
N GLU A 519 9.60 27.56 -28.48
CA GLU A 519 10.52 27.00 -27.50
C GLU A 519 10.89 28.06 -26.43
N GLU A 520 10.80 27.69 -25.16
CA GLU A 520 11.34 28.52 -24.09
C GLU A 520 12.86 28.41 -24.12
N ARG A 521 13.52 29.48 -24.57
CA ARG A 521 14.98 29.61 -24.48
C ARG A 521 15.33 29.92 -23.03
N PHE A 522 15.76 28.91 -22.29
CA PHE A 522 16.31 29.08 -20.94
C PHE A 522 17.45 30.12 -20.94
N ASN A 523 17.67 30.80 -19.80
CA ASN A 523 18.86 31.62 -19.56
C ASN A 523 20.10 30.73 -19.35
N GLY A 524 20.43 29.92 -20.35
CA GLY A 524 21.49 28.90 -20.36
C GLY A 524 21.05 27.73 -21.22
N ARG A 525 21.73 27.48 -22.35
CA ARG A 525 21.41 26.34 -23.21
C ARG A 525 21.90 25.06 -22.54
N LEU A 526 21.07 24.01 -22.55
CA LEU A 526 21.52 22.69 -22.15
C LEU A 526 22.61 22.23 -23.12
N PRO A 527 23.71 21.61 -22.66
CA PRO A 527 24.74 21.06 -23.53
C PRO A 527 24.14 20.10 -24.56
N PRO A 528 24.87 19.82 -25.67
CA PRO A 528 24.46 18.86 -26.67
C PRO A 528 24.06 17.53 -26.02
N CYS A 529 22.90 17.00 -26.41
CA CYS A 529 22.35 15.79 -25.82
C CYS A 529 21.85 14.78 -26.86
N SER A 530 22.07 15.03 -28.15
CA SER A 530 21.87 14.06 -29.22
C SER A 530 23.18 13.37 -29.61
N GLY A 531 23.09 12.06 -29.87
CA GLY A 531 24.17 11.21 -30.36
C GLY A 531 23.95 10.80 -31.80
N GLY A 532 25.03 10.75 -32.58
CA GLY A 532 25.04 10.22 -33.94
C GLY A 532 25.12 8.69 -34.01
N VAL A 533 25.03 8.16 -35.23
CA VAL A 533 25.00 6.71 -35.58
C VAL A 533 26.16 5.88 -34.99
N GLY A 534 27.31 6.49 -34.70
CA GLY A 534 28.47 5.80 -34.11
C GLY A 534 28.73 6.14 -32.65
N SER A 535 27.91 7.00 -32.04
CA SER A 535 28.15 7.54 -30.71
C SER A 535 27.86 6.53 -29.62
N LEU A 536 28.29 6.85 -28.39
CA LEU A 536 28.06 6.02 -27.22
C LEU A 536 26.56 5.87 -26.94
N GLU A 537 25.80 6.95 -27.09
CA GLU A 537 24.36 7.02 -26.89
C GLU A 537 23.60 6.06 -27.81
N ALA A 538 24.06 5.90 -29.07
CA ALA A 538 23.41 5.00 -30.02
C ALA A 538 23.67 3.51 -29.72
N LYS A 539 24.81 3.19 -29.09
CA LYS A 539 25.28 1.82 -28.85
C LYS A 539 24.92 1.27 -27.47
N THR A 540 24.41 2.10 -26.56
CA THR A 540 24.27 1.73 -25.15
C THR A 540 22.82 1.75 -24.68
N VAL A 541 22.47 0.77 -23.84
CA VAL A 541 21.19 0.71 -23.14
C VAL A 541 21.41 1.25 -21.72
N LEU A 542 21.39 2.58 -21.58
CA LEU A 542 21.68 3.26 -20.31
C LEU A 542 20.87 2.70 -19.12
N GLY A 543 19.58 2.39 -19.35
CA GLY A 543 18.71 1.84 -18.31
C GLY A 543 19.19 0.50 -17.76
N ARG A 544 19.61 -0.41 -18.64
CA ARG A 544 20.18 -1.70 -18.25
C ARG A 544 21.46 -1.52 -17.43
N ALA A 545 22.36 -0.64 -17.87
CA ALA A 545 23.59 -0.33 -17.15
C ALA A 545 23.29 0.20 -15.74
N PHE A 546 22.34 1.12 -15.63
CA PHE A 546 21.87 1.69 -14.38
C PHE A 546 21.28 0.63 -13.43
N LEU A 547 20.40 -0.25 -13.93
CA LEU A 547 19.80 -1.33 -13.13
C LEU A 547 20.84 -2.36 -12.66
N GLN A 548 21.81 -2.72 -13.52
CA GLN A 548 22.92 -3.60 -13.12
C GLN A 548 23.78 -2.97 -12.02
N ALA A 549 24.12 -1.69 -12.13
CA ALA A 549 24.86 -0.96 -11.10
C ALA A 549 24.09 -0.91 -9.76
N LEU A 550 22.78 -0.66 -9.82
CA LEU A 550 21.88 -0.76 -8.67
C LEU A 550 21.96 -2.13 -7.99
N GLN A 551 21.83 -3.21 -8.77
CA GLN A 551 21.88 -4.58 -8.24
C GLN A 551 23.20 -4.86 -7.53
N GLN A 552 24.32 -4.55 -8.19
CA GLN A 552 25.68 -4.77 -7.69
C GLN A 552 26.07 -3.85 -6.53
N LYS A 553 25.31 -2.77 -6.28
CA LYS A 553 25.66 -1.69 -5.33
C LYS A 553 27.02 -1.04 -5.65
N SER A 554 27.47 -1.15 -6.90
CA SER A 554 28.73 -0.59 -7.37
C SER A 554 28.42 0.73 -8.05
N PHE A 555 28.55 1.83 -7.30
CA PHE A 555 28.40 3.17 -7.85
C PHE A 555 29.71 3.93 -7.62
N ALA A 556 30.30 4.45 -8.69
CA ALA A 556 31.43 5.37 -8.59
C ALA A 556 30.97 6.80 -8.22
N VAL A 557 30.13 6.94 -7.18
CA VAL A 557 29.48 8.21 -6.81
C VAL A 557 29.50 8.49 -5.32
N LYS A 558 29.05 9.70 -4.99
CA LYS A 558 28.87 10.16 -3.61
C LYS A 558 27.94 9.19 -2.84
N PRO A 559 28.32 8.78 -1.62
CA PRO A 559 27.50 7.87 -0.80
C PRO A 559 26.06 8.36 -0.58
N GLU A 560 25.85 9.68 -0.56
CA GLU A 560 24.53 10.28 -0.38
C GLU A 560 23.61 10.02 -1.58
N ASP A 561 24.15 10.10 -2.80
CA ASP A 561 23.40 9.87 -4.03
C ASP A 561 23.14 8.37 -4.24
N GLN A 562 24.12 7.53 -3.92
CA GLN A 562 23.92 6.08 -3.86
C GLN A 562 22.80 5.71 -2.89
N SER A 563 22.82 6.26 -1.67
CA SER A 563 21.79 6.02 -0.67
C SER A 563 20.42 6.49 -1.15
N LEU A 564 20.34 7.66 -1.80
CA LEU A 564 19.11 8.17 -2.40
C LEU A 564 18.54 7.19 -3.43
N LEU A 565 19.34 6.77 -4.41
CA LEU A 565 18.91 5.84 -5.47
C LEU A 565 18.47 4.49 -4.91
N LEU A 566 19.18 3.94 -3.92
CA LEU A 566 18.77 2.70 -3.26
C LEU A 566 17.44 2.85 -2.52
N ASN A 567 17.18 4.00 -1.87
CA ASN A 567 15.91 4.27 -1.20
C ASN A 567 14.73 4.58 -2.16
N ILE A 568 15.02 4.79 -3.45
CA ILE A 568 14.01 4.94 -4.50
C ILE A 568 13.70 3.57 -5.11
N PHE A 569 14.74 2.84 -5.53
CA PHE A 569 14.60 1.66 -6.41
C PHE A 569 14.76 0.30 -5.70
N LYS A 570 15.43 0.23 -4.54
CA LYS A 570 15.54 -1.02 -3.74
C LYS A 570 14.55 -1.02 -2.58
N VAL A 571 13.30 -0.75 -2.89
CA VAL A 571 12.19 -0.78 -1.94
C VAL A 571 11.05 -1.65 -2.50
N PRO A 572 10.26 -2.34 -1.67
CA PRO A 572 9.20 -3.24 -2.14
C PRO A 572 8.13 -2.57 -3.01
N GLN A 573 8.01 -1.24 -2.94
CA GLN A 573 7.11 -0.44 -3.76
C GLN A 573 7.52 -0.33 -5.22
N CYS A 574 8.82 -0.50 -5.52
CA CYS A 574 9.36 -0.17 -6.83
C CYS A 574 9.20 -1.34 -7.79
N ASP A 575 8.35 -1.18 -8.81
CA ASP A 575 8.20 -2.13 -9.91
C ASP A 575 9.05 -1.75 -11.15
N ARG A 576 9.55 -0.50 -11.21
CA ARG A 576 10.34 0.00 -12.35
C ARG A 576 11.62 -0.77 -12.63
N VAL A 577 12.17 -1.45 -11.62
CA VAL A 577 13.35 -2.30 -11.82
C VAL A 577 13.10 -3.47 -12.77
N GLU A 578 11.83 -3.78 -13.07
CA GLU A 578 11.40 -4.81 -14.00
C GLU A 578 11.26 -4.30 -15.45
N GLU A 579 11.37 -2.99 -15.70
CA GLU A 579 11.29 -2.38 -17.05
C GLU A 579 12.44 -2.84 -17.99
N GLY A 580 13.54 -3.32 -17.42
CA GLY A 580 14.69 -3.83 -18.18
C GLY A 580 15.29 -2.79 -19.12
N ASP A 581 15.28 -3.07 -20.41
CA ASP A 581 15.86 -2.19 -21.45
C ASP A 581 15.04 -0.92 -21.69
N ALA A 582 13.76 -0.93 -21.34
CA ALA A 582 12.90 0.25 -21.46
C ALA A 582 13.09 1.23 -20.30
N PHE A 583 13.87 0.86 -19.28
CA PHE A 583 14.10 1.70 -18.11
C PHE A 583 14.79 3.01 -18.50
N ILE A 584 14.22 4.11 -18.04
CA ILE A 584 14.81 5.45 -18.15
C ILE A 584 15.23 5.89 -16.74
N PRO A 585 16.54 6.17 -16.51
CA PRO A 585 17.00 6.69 -15.22
C PRO A 585 16.35 8.02 -14.83
N PRO A 586 16.39 8.40 -13.54
CA PRO A 586 15.96 9.72 -13.08
C PRO A 586 16.63 10.86 -13.85
N ASP A 587 15.96 12.00 -13.94
CA ASP A 587 16.59 13.23 -14.44
C ASP A 587 17.76 13.62 -13.49
N PRO A 588 19.01 13.76 -14.02
CA PRO A 588 20.16 14.09 -13.18
C PRO A 588 20.17 15.55 -12.70
N ASN A 589 19.24 16.39 -13.15
CA ASN A 589 19.13 17.80 -12.74
C ASN A 589 18.99 17.96 -11.22
N LEU A 590 19.76 18.91 -10.66
CA LEU A 590 19.78 19.22 -9.23
C LEU A 590 18.40 19.58 -8.65
N GLU A 591 17.55 20.32 -9.37
CA GLU A 591 16.20 20.67 -8.89
C GLU A 591 15.36 19.42 -8.66
N TYR A 592 15.36 18.51 -9.65
CA TYR A 592 14.63 17.24 -9.59
C TYR A 592 15.13 16.37 -8.44
N LEU A 593 16.44 16.16 -8.37
CA LEU A 593 17.05 15.35 -7.32
C LEU A 593 16.87 15.95 -5.93
N THR A 594 16.90 17.28 -5.79
CA THR A 594 16.64 17.95 -4.51
C THR A 594 15.21 17.70 -4.05
N LYS A 595 14.23 17.79 -4.96
CA LYS A 595 12.83 17.47 -4.68
C LYS A 595 12.67 16.01 -4.24
N VAL A 596 13.19 15.06 -5.01
CA VAL A 596 13.09 13.63 -4.68
C VAL A 596 13.84 13.30 -3.37
N ARG A 597 15.01 13.90 -3.13
CA ARG A 597 15.76 13.75 -1.88
C ARG A 597 14.98 14.26 -0.68
N SER A 598 14.26 15.38 -0.80
CA SER A 598 13.38 15.89 0.24
C SER A 598 12.27 14.87 0.58
N LEU A 599 11.60 14.33 -0.44
CA LEU A 599 10.52 13.36 -0.26
C LEU A 599 11.02 12.06 0.41
N VAL A 600 12.14 11.50 -0.05
CA VAL A 600 12.77 10.32 0.57
C VAL A 600 13.25 10.62 2.00
N GLY A 601 13.69 11.86 2.25
CA GLY A 601 14.03 12.36 3.58
C GLY A 601 12.82 12.34 4.53
N GLU A 602 11.66 12.82 4.09
CA GLU A 602 10.41 12.77 4.85
C GLU A 602 10.02 11.35 5.24
N GLU A 603 10.13 10.39 4.31
CA GLU A 603 9.89 8.96 4.61
C GLU A 603 10.85 8.43 5.66
N LYS A 604 12.15 8.77 5.55
CA LYS A 604 13.15 8.38 6.56
C LYS A 604 12.80 8.96 7.94
N THR A 605 12.41 10.23 8.02
CA THR A 605 11.99 10.84 9.27
C THR A 605 10.75 10.15 9.83
N LEU A 606 9.78 9.77 9.00
CA LEU A 606 8.60 9.03 9.42
C LEU A 606 8.96 7.64 9.98
N ARG A 607 9.88 6.90 9.32
CA ARG A 607 10.40 5.61 9.83
C ARG A 607 11.03 5.76 11.20
N GLU A 608 11.84 6.80 11.41
CA GLU A 608 12.44 7.06 12.73
C GLU A 608 11.41 7.44 13.79
N ARG A 609 10.41 8.28 13.44
CA ARG A 609 9.29 8.58 14.35
C ARG A 609 8.52 7.31 14.73
N ARG A 610 8.25 6.40 13.77
CA ARG A 610 7.62 5.10 14.05
C ARG A 610 8.44 4.27 15.03
N LYS A 611 9.75 4.15 14.83
CA LYS A 611 10.64 3.42 15.76
C LYS A 611 10.62 4.02 17.17
N GLN A 612 10.71 5.34 17.28
CA GLN A 612 10.67 6.05 18.55
C GLN A 612 9.32 5.83 19.24
N ARG A 613 8.21 6.05 18.53
CA ARG A 613 6.85 5.90 19.04
C ARG A 613 6.54 4.46 19.44
N PHE A 614 6.96 3.47 18.64
CA PHE A 614 6.78 2.05 18.97
C PHE A 614 7.52 1.65 20.26
N SER A 615 8.67 2.28 20.51
CA SER A 615 9.48 2.02 21.70
C SER A 615 9.03 2.83 22.92
N ASP A 616 8.07 3.75 22.75
CA ASP A 616 7.57 4.62 23.80
C ASP A 616 6.61 3.87 24.74
N LYS A 617 6.64 4.19 26.03
CA LYS A 617 5.76 3.58 27.04
C LYS A 617 4.28 3.89 26.83
N SER A 618 3.96 4.92 26.06
CA SER A 618 2.60 5.31 25.67
C SER A 618 2.09 4.57 24.44
N PHE A 619 2.92 3.78 23.76
CA PHE A 619 2.47 2.95 22.65
C PHE A 619 1.41 1.97 23.11
N ALA A 620 0.27 1.97 22.42
CA ALA A 620 -0.83 1.04 22.66
C ALA A 620 -1.12 0.28 21.38
N VAL A 621 -1.14 -1.05 21.44
CA VAL A 621 -1.46 -1.92 20.29
C VAL A 621 -2.84 -1.57 19.69
N ALA A 622 -3.81 -1.25 20.54
CA ALA A 622 -5.16 -0.86 20.10
C ALA A 622 -5.23 0.54 19.46
N ASN A 623 -4.21 1.38 19.65
CA ASN A 623 -4.14 2.72 19.08
C ASN A 623 -2.67 3.10 18.82
N PRO A 624 -2.06 2.51 17.77
CA PRO A 624 -0.64 2.72 17.48
C PRO A 624 -0.33 4.20 17.16
N GLY A 625 -1.33 4.91 16.65
CA GLY A 625 -1.29 6.34 16.36
C GLY A 625 -1.14 6.69 14.88
N LEU A 626 -1.14 8.00 14.60
CA LEU A 626 -1.19 8.54 13.23
C LEU A 626 0.07 8.28 12.39
N ASP A 627 1.21 7.98 13.03
CA ASP A 627 2.43 7.68 12.29
C ASP A 627 2.39 6.29 11.66
N PHE A 628 1.54 5.38 12.13
CA PHE A 628 1.45 4.00 11.63
C PHE A 628 0.32 3.84 10.62
N PRO A 629 0.35 2.80 9.78
CA PRO A 629 -0.75 2.48 8.87
C PRO A 629 -2.08 2.42 9.59
N ARG A 630 -3.14 2.95 8.95
CA ARG A 630 -4.48 2.94 9.53
C ARG A 630 -5.03 1.54 9.71
N SER A 631 -4.64 0.61 8.85
CA SER A 631 -4.96 -0.81 8.97
C SER A 631 -4.54 -1.45 10.29
N TRP A 632 -3.61 -0.85 11.05
CA TRP A 632 -3.21 -1.35 12.38
C TRP A 632 -4.17 -0.95 13.50
N THR A 633 -5.01 0.07 13.28
CA THR A 633 -6.00 0.49 14.27
C THR A 633 -7.25 -0.39 14.09
N PRO A 634 -7.71 -1.12 15.13
CA PRO A 634 -8.92 -1.92 15.02
C PRO A 634 -10.11 -1.07 14.59
N ARG A 635 -10.84 -1.54 13.56
CA ARG A 635 -12.04 -0.87 13.03
C ARG A 635 -13.23 -0.98 14.00
N PHE A 636 -13.23 -2.02 14.81
CA PHE A 636 -14.25 -2.30 15.81
C PHE A 636 -13.73 -1.97 17.21
N GLN A 637 -14.23 -0.89 17.81
CA GLN A 637 -13.77 -0.42 19.12
C GLN A 637 -14.91 -0.43 20.15
N VAL A 638 -14.57 -0.75 21.39
CA VAL A 638 -15.49 -0.62 22.52
C VAL A 638 -15.26 0.75 23.18
N GLU A 639 -16.28 1.60 23.18
CA GLU A 639 -16.26 2.92 23.83
C GLU A 639 -17.01 2.85 25.17
N LEU A 640 -16.34 3.15 26.28
CA LEU A 640 -17.00 3.47 27.55
C LEU A 640 -17.27 4.98 27.63
N GLU A 641 -18.45 5.38 28.12
CA GLU A 641 -18.79 6.79 28.33
C GLU A 641 -17.68 7.53 29.11
N GLY A 642 -17.14 8.59 28.51
CA GLY A 642 -16.18 9.52 29.13
C GLY A 642 -14.72 9.07 29.18
N ARG A 643 -14.40 7.81 28.88
CA ARG A 643 -13.01 7.31 28.75
C ARG A 643 -12.91 6.20 27.71
N ALA A 644 -12.20 6.45 26.62
CA ALA A 644 -11.69 5.38 25.76
C ALA A 644 -10.69 4.54 26.59
N GLN A 645 -11.18 3.52 27.28
CA GLN A 645 -10.37 2.51 27.95
C GLN A 645 -10.66 1.17 27.30
N THR A 646 -9.87 0.80 26.31
CA THR A 646 -9.28 -0.55 26.41
C THR A 646 -8.37 -0.45 27.62
N ALA A 647 -8.65 -1.19 28.71
CA ALA A 647 -7.78 -1.22 29.88
C ALA A 647 -6.34 -1.30 29.38
N PRO A 648 -5.53 -0.23 29.54
CA PRO A 648 -4.19 -0.29 29.01
C PRO A 648 -3.52 -1.33 29.87
N THR A 649 -3.18 -2.47 29.29
CA THR A 649 -2.07 -3.28 29.76
C THR A 649 -0.86 -2.37 29.66
N LYS A 650 -0.71 -1.45 30.63
CA LYS A 650 0.43 -0.57 30.84
C LYS A 650 1.57 -1.46 31.32
N PHE A 651 1.99 -2.39 30.47
CA PHE A 651 3.33 -2.93 30.59
C PHE A 651 4.22 -1.78 30.17
N GLY A 652 4.77 -1.06 31.15
CA GLY A 652 5.75 -0.02 30.88
C GLY A 652 6.92 -0.68 30.16
N LEU A 653 6.97 -0.55 28.83
CA LEU A 653 8.08 -1.06 28.04
C LEU A 653 9.34 -0.33 28.51
N LYS A 654 10.29 -1.08 29.08
CA LYS A 654 11.63 -0.57 29.39
C LYS A 654 12.55 -1.08 28.29
N LYS A 655 13.33 -0.19 27.68
CA LYS A 655 14.40 -0.59 26.78
C LYS A 655 15.33 -1.51 27.57
N LEU A 656 15.35 -2.79 27.22
CA LEU A 656 16.24 -3.76 27.83
C LEU A 656 17.62 -3.58 27.20
N GLU A 657 18.56 -3.08 27.98
CA GLU A 657 19.97 -3.09 27.59
C GLU A 657 20.50 -4.50 27.84
N VAL A 658 20.71 -5.22 26.75
CA VAL A 658 21.30 -6.56 26.73
C VAL A 658 22.60 -6.51 25.96
N ASP A 659 23.55 -7.35 26.36
CA ASP A 659 24.80 -7.50 25.62
C ASP A 659 24.55 -8.07 24.21
N GLU A 660 25.52 -7.90 23.32
CA GLU A 660 25.39 -8.33 21.92
C GLU A 660 25.27 -9.85 21.77
N ALA A 661 25.80 -10.65 22.69
CA ALA A 661 25.69 -12.10 22.66
C ALA A 661 24.25 -12.55 22.99
N PHE A 662 23.62 -11.95 24.00
CA PHE A 662 22.23 -12.17 24.35
C PHE A 662 21.29 -11.66 23.25
N LYS A 663 21.53 -10.48 22.67
CA LYS A 663 20.76 -10.00 21.52
C LYS A 663 20.80 -10.98 20.36
N ARG A 664 22.00 -11.46 20.01
CA ARG A 664 22.17 -12.46 18.94
C ARG A 664 21.44 -13.75 19.29
N GLY A 665 21.62 -14.26 20.51
CA GLY A 665 20.92 -15.42 21.03
C GLY A 665 19.39 -15.28 20.92
N LEU A 666 18.87 -14.11 21.31
CA LEU A 666 17.45 -13.79 21.27
C LEU A 666 16.93 -13.73 19.82
N LEU A 667 17.60 -12.96 18.95
CA LEU A 667 17.21 -12.78 17.54
C LEU A 667 17.30 -14.06 16.72
N GLU A 668 18.34 -14.87 16.91
CA GLU A 668 18.58 -16.07 16.11
C GLU A 668 17.85 -17.30 16.64
N ASN A 669 17.63 -17.41 17.96
CA ASN A 669 17.15 -18.66 18.57
C ASN A 669 15.80 -18.55 19.28
N VAL A 670 15.46 -17.39 19.83
CA VAL A 670 14.26 -17.24 20.68
C VAL A 670 13.11 -16.63 19.90
N LEU A 671 13.34 -15.49 19.22
CA LEU A 671 12.30 -14.80 18.47
C LEU A 671 11.75 -15.60 17.28
N PRO A 672 12.56 -16.36 16.51
CA PRO A 672 12.02 -17.16 15.41
C PRO A 672 11.08 -18.29 15.88
N ALA A 673 11.28 -18.79 17.10
CA ALA A 673 10.45 -19.83 17.70
C ALA A 673 9.25 -19.28 18.50
N GLY A 674 9.30 -18.01 18.91
CA GLY A 674 8.24 -17.37 19.69
C GLY A 674 7.14 -16.81 18.78
N ALA A 675 5.87 -17.13 19.07
CA ALA A 675 4.75 -16.43 18.45
C ALA A 675 4.68 -14.99 19.01
N PRO A 676 4.82 -13.96 18.17
CA PRO A 676 4.69 -12.58 18.63
C PRO A 676 3.22 -12.27 19.02
N GLU A 677 3.03 -11.51 20.10
CA GLU A 677 1.71 -11.00 20.53
C GLU A 677 1.21 -9.91 19.58
N PHE A 678 2.14 -9.18 18.97
CA PHE A 678 1.87 -8.17 17.95
C PHE A 678 2.84 -8.39 16.79
N ASN A 679 2.34 -8.48 15.57
CA ASN A 679 3.16 -8.61 14.36
C ASN A 679 2.47 -7.88 13.22
N GLN A 680 2.88 -6.64 13.01
CA GLN A 680 2.30 -5.78 11.98
C GLN A 680 3.38 -5.26 11.04
N VAL A 681 3.01 -5.05 9.79
CA VAL A 681 3.91 -4.62 8.72
C VAL A 681 3.46 -3.26 8.22
N THR A 682 4.41 -2.36 8.01
CA THR A 682 4.14 -1.06 7.39
C THR A 682 4.06 -1.18 5.87
N GLU A 683 3.56 -0.13 5.23
CA GLU A 683 3.50 0.05 3.78
C GLU A 683 4.87 0.05 3.09
N ASP A 684 5.99 -0.08 3.81
CA ASP A 684 7.32 -0.25 3.26
C ASP A 684 8.02 -1.54 3.69
N GLY A 685 7.23 -2.49 4.20
CA GLY A 685 7.72 -3.81 4.59
C GLY A 685 8.45 -3.84 5.93
N ILE A 686 8.49 -2.73 6.68
CA ILE A 686 9.07 -2.73 8.02
C ILE A 686 8.13 -3.46 8.97
N VAL A 687 8.65 -4.52 9.60
CA VAL A 687 7.89 -5.36 10.51
C VAL A 687 8.13 -4.91 11.94
N PHE A 688 7.05 -4.64 12.67
CA PHE A 688 7.06 -4.30 14.09
C PHE A 688 6.48 -5.46 14.89
N ARG A 689 7.24 -5.95 15.88
CA ARG A 689 6.88 -7.12 16.68
C ARG A 689 6.95 -6.86 18.17
N ILE A 690 5.98 -7.38 18.92
CA ILE A 690 6.02 -7.44 20.39
C ILE A 690 6.01 -8.91 20.80
N TYR A 691 6.96 -9.31 21.63
CA TYR A 691 7.05 -10.65 22.19
C TYR A 691 6.88 -10.57 23.71
N LYS A 692 6.09 -11.49 24.26
CA LYS A 692 5.96 -11.67 25.70
C LYS A 692 6.94 -12.75 26.17
N ILE A 693 8.17 -12.34 26.45
CA ILE A 693 9.21 -13.24 26.95
C ILE A 693 9.05 -13.34 28.47
N GLY A 694 8.45 -14.43 28.91
CA GLY A 694 8.19 -14.73 30.33
C GLY A 694 7.52 -16.10 30.52
N SER A 695 6.67 -16.52 29.58
CA SER A 695 6.13 -17.89 29.56
C SER A 695 7.13 -18.93 29.06
N LEU A 696 8.16 -18.54 28.30
CA LEU A 696 9.13 -19.47 27.72
C LEU A 696 10.18 -19.96 28.74
N GLU A 697 10.58 -19.13 29.71
CA GLU A 697 11.55 -19.53 30.74
C GLU A 697 10.92 -20.46 31.78
N ASP A 698 9.65 -20.24 32.13
CA ASP A 698 8.90 -21.10 33.06
C ASP A 698 8.73 -22.51 32.50
N VAL A 699 8.41 -22.63 31.20
CA VAL A 699 8.14 -23.93 30.58
C VAL A 699 9.41 -24.74 30.35
N LEU A 700 10.54 -24.09 30.07
CA LEU A 700 11.82 -24.80 29.96
C LEU A 700 12.28 -25.40 31.30
N ARG A 701 11.80 -24.84 32.42
CA ARG A 701 12.02 -25.39 33.77
C ARG A 701 10.97 -26.40 34.18
N ASP A 702 9.92 -26.63 33.39
CA ASP A 702 8.92 -27.63 33.74
C ASP A 702 9.49 -29.03 33.52
N ARG A 703 9.22 -29.91 34.49
CA ARG A 703 9.48 -31.34 34.36
C ARG A 703 8.54 -31.97 33.34
N LEU A 704 9.07 -32.82 32.49
CA LEU A 704 8.28 -33.61 31.55
C LEU A 704 7.63 -34.76 32.31
N VAL A 705 6.32 -34.92 32.13
CA VAL A 705 5.56 -36.03 32.71
C VAL A 705 5.21 -37.08 31.67
N LYS A 706 5.09 -36.68 30.40
CA LYS A 706 4.66 -37.58 29.33
C LYS A 706 5.24 -37.18 27.99
N CYS A 707 5.55 -38.17 27.17
CA CYS A 707 5.98 -38.00 25.79
C CYS A 707 5.10 -38.88 24.90
N LYS A 708 4.54 -38.30 23.84
CA LYS A 708 3.69 -38.98 22.86
C LYS A 708 4.26 -38.76 21.47
N VAL A 709 4.40 -39.82 20.69
CA VAL A 709 4.90 -39.73 19.31
C VAL A 709 3.78 -40.04 18.34
N TYR A 710 3.56 -39.14 17.40
CA TYR A 710 2.52 -39.22 16.40
C TYR A 710 3.13 -39.33 15.01
N VAL A 711 2.37 -39.96 14.11
CA VAL A 711 2.64 -39.98 12.67
C VAL A 711 1.41 -39.50 11.91
N GLU A 712 1.60 -38.60 10.95
CA GLU A 712 0.55 -38.08 10.08
C GLU A 712 0.92 -38.29 8.61
N ALA A 713 -0.09 -38.39 7.74
CA ALA A 713 0.11 -38.51 6.30
C ALA A 713 0.50 -37.16 5.70
N MET A 714 1.47 -37.14 4.78
CA MET A 714 1.94 -35.94 4.11
C MET A 714 1.09 -35.67 2.85
N GLU A 715 0.53 -34.46 2.70
CA GLU A 715 -0.28 -34.10 1.52
C GLU A 715 0.56 -34.05 0.23
N GLN A 716 -0.01 -34.57 -0.87
CA GLN A 716 0.67 -34.86 -2.14
C GLN A 716 1.33 -33.65 -2.83
N GLU A 717 0.89 -32.42 -2.57
CA GLU A 717 1.49 -31.21 -3.19
C GLU A 717 2.96 -30.96 -2.79
N SER A 718 3.41 -31.54 -1.67
CA SER A 718 4.81 -31.39 -1.20
C SER A 718 5.79 -32.42 -1.81
N GLN A 719 5.33 -33.35 -2.66
CA GLN A 719 6.17 -34.44 -3.19
C GLN A 719 6.98 -34.06 -4.45
N LEU A 720 6.78 -32.88 -5.05
CA LEU A 720 7.40 -32.55 -6.34
C LEU A 720 8.93 -32.31 -6.31
N HIS A 721 9.57 -32.29 -5.13
CA HIS A 721 10.98 -31.91 -5.00
C HIS A 721 11.92 -32.92 -4.33
N LEU A 722 11.50 -34.15 -4.01
CA LEU A 722 12.39 -35.15 -3.39
C LEU A 722 12.40 -36.48 -4.15
N ALA A 723 13.62 -36.96 -4.41
CA ALA A 723 13.98 -38.00 -5.35
C ALA A 723 13.46 -39.42 -5.02
N LYS A 724 13.58 -40.29 -6.03
CA LYS A 724 13.12 -41.67 -6.26
C LYS A 724 13.28 -42.75 -5.17
N ASP A 725 13.59 -42.45 -3.91
CA ASP A 725 13.61 -43.45 -2.85
C ASP A 725 12.34 -43.38 -1.99
N ALA A 726 11.33 -44.10 -2.45
CA ALA A 726 10.07 -44.31 -1.75
C ALA A 726 10.30 -45.00 -0.40
N ARG A 727 10.27 -44.19 0.67
CA ARG A 727 9.79 -44.62 1.99
C ARG A 727 8.63 -43.69 2.35
N MET A 728 7.50 -44.30 2.73
CA MET A 728 6.18 -43.69 3.00
C MET A 728 6.23 -42.20 3.38
N GLY A 729 5.49 -41.36 2.65
CA GLY A 729 5.35 -39.92 2.92
C GLY A 729 4.53 -39.65 4.18
N CYS A 730 5.18 -39.80 5.33
CA CYS A 730 4.59 -39.53 6.63
C CYS A 730 5.50 -38.61 7.45
N ASN A 731 4.89 -37.66 8.15
CA ASN A 731 5.57 -36.76 9.07
C ASN A 731 5.44 -37.29 10.50
N PHE A 732 6.53 -37.23 11.25
CA PHE A 732 6.55 -37.62 12.66
C PHE A 732 6.71 -36.39 13.53
N TYR A 733 5.88 -36.29 14.57
CA TYR A 733 5.99 -35.24 15.58
C TYR A 733 5.84 -35.80 16.98
N ILE A 734 6.48 -35.14 17.93
CA ILE A 734 6.50 -35.51 19.34
C ILE A 734 5.75 -34.45 20.13
N VAL A 735 4.89 -34.89 21.03
CA VAL A 735 4.19 -34.04 22.00
C VAL A 735 4.71 -34.37 23.40
N LEU A 736 5.36 -33.41 24.03
CA LEU A 736 5.84 -33.48 25.41
C LEU A 736 4.83 -32.78 26.31
N GLU A 737 4.31 -33.48 27.31
CA GLU A 737 3.45 -32.91 28.35
C GLU A 737 4.29 -32.62 29.59
N THR A 738 4.11 -31.43 30.15
CA THR A 738 4.82 -31.00 31.36
C THR A 738 3.94 -31.16 32.60
N GLU A 739 4.55 -31.15 33.79
CA GLU A 739 3.82 -31.25 35.06
C GLU A 739 2.83 -30.09 35.29
N LYS A 740 3.08 -28.93 34.67
CA LYS A 740 2.15 -27.79 34.65
C LYS A 740 1.10 -27.89 33.54
N LYS A 741 0.95 -29.07 32.94
CA LYS A 741 0.01 -29.36 31.83
C LYS A 741 0.28 -28.57 30.54
N ASN A 742 1.47 -28.02 30.36
CA ASN A 742 1.87 -27.48 29.06
C ASN A 742 2.09 -28.63 28.08
N ARG A 743 1.79 -28.40 26.80
CA ARG A 743 2.04 -29.34 25.70
C ARG A 743 3.03 -28.71 24.73
N ILE A 744 4.14 -29.39 24.47
CA ILE A 744 5.20 -28.91 23.59
C ILE A 744 5.27 -29.86 22.40
N VAL A 745 5.16 -29.33 21.19
CA VAL A 745 5.29 -30.10 19.95
C VAL A 745 6.65 -29.86 19.33
N THR A 746 7.34 -30.93 18.96
CA THR A 746 8.61 -30.87 18.22
C THR A 746 8.64 -31.90 17.10
N GLU A 747 9.11 -31.50 15.92
CA GLU A 747 9.17 -32.32 14.71
C GLU A 747 10.34 -31.92 13.82
N ALA A 748 10.74 -32.83 12.92
CA ALA A 748 11.71 -32.56 11.88
C ALA A 748 10.98 -32.16 10.59
N LEU A 749 11.23 -30.95 10.11
CA LEU A 749 10.68 -30.41 8.87
C LEU A 749 11.52 -30.88 7.67
N GLY A 750 10.95 -30.85 6.46
CA GLY A 750 11.52 -31.43 5.23
C GLY A 750 12.90 -30.91 4.77
N ALA A 751 13.50 -29.94 5.47
CA ALA A 751 14.87 -29.44 5.26
C ALA A 751 15.86 -29.81 6.38
N GLY A 752 15.48 -30.71 7.30
CA GLY A 752 16.28 -31.06 8.49
C GLY A 752 16.16 -30.05 9.64
N ALA A 753 15.39 -28.99 9.48
CA ALA A 753 15.10 -28.03 10.54
C ALA A 753 14.16 -28.63 11.58
N LEU A 754 14.47 -28.45 12.87
CA LEU A 754 13.65 -28.95 13.97
C LEU A 754 12.73 -27.84 14.50
N SER A 755 11.45 -28.13 14.69
CA SER A 755 10.47 -27.18 15.23
C SER A 755 10.29 -27.34 16.76
N TRP A 756 9.84 -26.28 17.43
CA TRP A 756 9.50 -26.30 18.86
C TRP A 756 8.32 -25.35 19.11
N VAL A 757 7.12 -25.90 19.30
CA VAL A 757 5.88 -25.12 19.44
C VAL A 757 5.22 -25.45 20.77
N GLN A 758 5.08 -24.44 21.63
CA GLN A 758 4.41 -24.60 22.91
C GLN A 758 2.90 -24.29 22.77
N ASN A 759 2.08 -25.17 23.35
CA ASN A 759 0.62 -25.12 23.40
C ASN A 759 -0.02 -24.74 22.04
N PRO A 760 0.24 -25.49 20.95
CA PRO A 760 -0.38 -25.21 19.66
C PRO A 760 -1.91 -25.26 19.77
N HIS A 761 -2.57 -24.22 19.29
CA HIS A 761 -4.03 -24.07 19.38
C HIS A 761 -4.81 -25.12 18.59
N ASN A 762 -4.19 -25.72 17.57
CA ASN A 762 -4.74 -26.78 16.72
C ASN A 762 -4.24 -28.19 17.09
N LEU A 763 -3.61 -28.37 18.26
CA LEU A 763 -2.99 -29.64 18.62
C LEU A 763 -3.99 -30.79 18.71
N GLU A 764 -5.20 -30.55 19.24
CA GLU A 764 -6.21 -31.60 19.35
C GLU A 764 -6.75 -32.01 17.98
N ASP A 765 -7.00 -31.04 17.10
CA ASP A 765 -7.41 -31.31 15.72
C ASP A 765 -6.33 -32.10 14.98
N ARG A 766 -5.05 -31.69 15.11
CA ARG A 766 -3.90 -32.38 14.51
C ARG A 766 -3.76 -33.81 15.05
N ASN A 767 -3.88 -33.99 16.37
CA ASN A 767 -3.84 -35.32 17.00
C ASN A 767 -5.00 -36.22 16.57
N SER A 768 -6.17 -35.64 16.24
CA SER A 768 -7.33 -36.40 15.75
C SER A 768 -7.14 -36.96 14.34
N LEU A 769 -6.28 -36.31 13.54
CA LEU A 769 -5.95 -36.70 12.17
C LEU A 769 -4.67 -37.56 12.10
N ALA A 770 -3.88 -37.59 13.17
CA ALA A 770 -2.64 -38.35 13.26
C ALA A 770 -2.84 -39.71 13.97
N LYS A 771 -1.95 -40.66 13.69
CA LYS A 771 -1.87 -41.93 14.41
C LYS A 771 -0.87 -41.81 15.56
N LEU A 772 -1.33 -42.00 16.79
CA LEU A 772 -0.45 -42.14 17.95
C LEU A 772 0.33 -43.46 17.84
N LEU A 773 1.66 -43.39 17.81
CA LEU A 773 2.53 -44.56 17.72
C LEU A 773 2.82 -45.15 19.09
N PHE A 774 3.25 -44.31 20.04
CA PHE A 774 3.49 -44.75 21.40
C PHE A 774 3.46 -43.58 22.37
N THR A 775 3.34 -43.93 23.65
CA THR A 775 3.30 -43.01 24.79
C THR A 775 4.27 -43.52 25.84
N VAL A 776 5.10 -42.62 26.36
CA VAL A 776 6.06 -42.90 27.43
C VAL A 776 5.79 -41.92 28.56
N ASP A 777 5.60 -42.44 29.77
CA ASP A 777 5.62 -41.62 30.98
C ASP A 777 7.08 -41.32 31.33
N CYS A 778 7.42 -40.05 31.46
CA CYS A 778 8.77 -39.61 31.80
C CYS A 778 8.97 -39.78 33.30
N LYS A 779 9.76 -40.80 33.70
CA LYS A 779 9.93 -41.20 35.11
C LYS A 779 11.11 -40.54 35.81
N ASP A 780 12.00 -39.89 35.07
CA ASP A 780 13.22 -39.24 35.57
C ASP A 780 13.11 -37.70 35.59
N GLU A 781 14.06 -37.01 36.23
CA GLU A 781 14.18 -35.53 36.25
C GLU A 781 14.55 -34.93 34.87
N VAL A 782 13.76 -35.26 33.84
CA VAL A 782 13.91 -34.70 32.50
C VAL A 782 13.06 -33.46 32.39
N TYR A 783 13.70 -32.34 32.09
CA TYR A 783 13.07 -31.05 31.91
C TYR A 783 12.94 -30.71 30.43
N ALA A 784 11.99 -29.85 30.09
CA ALA A 784 11.84 -29.38 28.72
C ALA A 784 13.14 -28.72 28.17
N ARG A 785 13.96 -28.08 29.02
CA ARG A 785 15.29 -27.57 28.64
C ARG A 785 16.24 -28.67 28.17
N ASP A 786 16.17 -29.88 28.72
CA ASP A 786 17.12 -30.95 28.40
C ASP A 786 16.83 -31.49 27.00
N VAL A 787 15.55 -31.64 26.65
CA VAL A 787 15.14 -32.02 25.29
C VAL A 787 15.48 -30.92 24.28
N LYS A 788 15.32 -29.64 24.66
CA LYS A 788 15.71 -28.51 23.80
C LYS A 788 17.22 -28.41 23.60
N GLN A 789 18.01 -28.81 24.61
CA GLN A 789 19.46 -28.90 24.49
C GLN A 789 19.87 -30.07 23.60
N PHE A 790 19.23 -31.23 23.73
CA PHE A 790 19.45 -32.39 22.85
C PHE A 790 19.09 -32.08 21.39
N GLN A 791 18.00 -31.34 21.16
CA GLN A 791 17.61 -30.85 19.83
C GLN A 791 18.75 -30.06 19.16
N ARG A 792 19.52 -29.27 19.92
CA ARG A 792 20.68 -28.51 19.40
C ARG A 792 21.84 -29.41 19.00
N THR A 793 22.06 -30.52 19.72
CA THR A 793 23.12 -31.48 19.37
C THR A 793 22.82 -32.25 18.08
N LEU A 794 21.56 -32.32 17.65
CA LEU A 794 21.15 -32.96 16.40
C LEU A 794 21.32 -32.08 15.16
N ILE A 795 21.57 -30.76 15.31
CA ILE A 795 21.71 -29.80 14.21
C ILE A 795 23.18 -29.65 13.76
N LEU A 796 24.15 -30.16 14.53
CA LEU A 796 25.55 -30.23 14.13
C LEU A 796 25.79 -31.55 13.39
N PRO A 797 26.41 -31.56 12.18
CA PRO A 797 26.82 -32.82 11.58
C PRO A 797 27.87 -33.49 12.49
N PRO A 798 27.96 -34.83 12.51
CA PRO A 798 29.10 -35.48 13.14
C PRO A 798 30.39 -34.97 12.46
N SER A 799 31.38 -34.65 13.29
CA SER A 799 32.69 -34.07 12.95
C SER A 799 33.37 -34.71 11.75
#